data_AF-E8N1P3-F1
#
_entry.id   AF-E8N1P3-F1
#
_cell.length_a   1.000
_cell.length_b   1.000
_cell.length_c   1.000
_cell.angle_alpha   90.00
_cell.angle_beta   90.00
_cell.angle_gamma   90.00
#
_symmetry.space_group_name_H-M   'P 1'
#
loop_
_entity.id
_entity.type
_entity.pdbx_description
1 polymer ?
#
loop_
_entity_poly.entity_id
_entity_poly.type
_entity_poly.pdbx_seq_one_letter_code
_entity_poly.pdbx_strand_id
1 'polypeptide(L)'
;MRMPFKADKRALLERGLLLGGSWASLTLTLYLFLLQPFHTISRIRLGLSAVLAGMIILLLFLWSERDEALPPRVSKGWLVLFALWGTLLVYFAKPQPSMALFALPETLEVTFVPLEANTAAVQILWLNDGVADISFRQIDWAGNAQIQPDGVRLSLTKDQPGGFRWQGKGWQSFTLTLKSNSPLKAYLRTQRANYEEIIEPTEDAEYTLHLPIGNPGISGVFLALIWGNVFLSFFLFLLMSVAFPHRNISLRLSLRWQDLLPWFILALFALLGWGAGMVIAQYNRLYADDYCYLNILHENGWLKANMHAYLHITGRFAGHFLDFIAYHLGESIAPLGIYVLFAAGGGGLYLLMRTLYPQSKVWHTASLAAALPLFALITTANPVQSVFWTLHALSVCAGLGFLLLTFRQVFRWMDTPPALKNRLGLFLLAVFTGGFHETLSIFGILFLSLLAWLDWRSQRHQGKQKEFPVSAVAVLGLLMGFLIVIIAPGNTSRMAEIGITFDLKEIFRQTPNLILSSFRWMLGGPYQNGFTLLVLLAVFLLGLQWGLRHAIPSYGFLPLHPLEKLAFFFLPFVSILLMLLPSAVLRGFFPLRSLFIPQTVLILGMFGHGIWAGTWLREQNLKLLAPVAIVATALILWMGWLIFPAVSRFHQEMKLHAAEWDTRAAFITQAHTAGQNTVLVPPYRYIAEVDLQPDPENWLNRCIQTYYGITVQLESIEQP
;
A
#
# COMPACT_ATOMS: atom_id res chain seq x y z
N MET A 1 3.18 -64.78 -2.64
CA MET A 1 4.00 -64.54 -1.42
C MET A 1 4.64 -63.17 -1.52
N ARG A 2 4.19 -62.16 -0.75
CA ARG A 2 4.90 -60.88 -0.64
C ARG A 2 6.04 -61.08 0.36
N MET A 3 7.29 -60.97 -0.08
CA MET A 3 8.43 -60.99 0.85
C MET A 3 8.27 -59.86 1.88
N PRO A 4 8.57 -60.10 3.17
CA PRO A 4 8.57 -59.04 4.17
C PRO A 4 9.60 -57.98 3.77
N PHE A 5 9.12 -56.79 3.45
CA PHE A 5 9.97 -55.63 3.19
C PHE A 5 10.76 -55.33 4.47
N LYS A 6 12.05 -55.68 4.52
CA LYS A 6 12.93 -55.15 5.57
C LYS A 6 13.03 -53.65 5.34
N ALA A 7 12.32 -52.88 6.15
CA ALA A 7 12.45 -51.43 6.14
C ALA A 7 13.91 -51.08 6.43
N ASP A 8 14.55 -50.35 5.52
CA ASP A 8 15.91 -49.88 5.72
C ASP A 8 15.93 -48.91 6.91
N LYS A 9 16.52 -49.35 8.03
CA LYS A 9 16.63 -48.56 9.26
C LYS A 9 17.32 -47.21 9.01
N ARG A 10 18.24 -47.15 8.04
CA ARG A 10 18.95 -45.92 7.67
C ARG A 10 18.01 -44.90 7.03
N ALA A 11 17.16 -45.33 6.11
CA ALA A 11 16.17 -44.47 5.47
C ALA A 11 15.13 -43.92 6.47
N LEU A 12 14.75 -44.73 7.47
CA LEU A 12 13.88 -44.27 8.57
C LEU A 12 14.55 -43.20 9.43
N LEU A 13 15.83 -43.37 9.77
CA LEU A 13 16.60 -42.40 10.56
C LEU A 13 16.79 -41.08 9.81
N GLU A 14 17.17 -41.14 8.53
CA GLU A 14 17.35 -39.94 7.67
C GLU A 14 16.04 -39.15 7.56
N ARG A 15 14.89 -39.84 7.39
CA ARG A 15 13.56 -39.20 7.38
C ARG A 15 13.23 -38.56 8.73
N GLY A 16 13.51 -39.24 9.84
CA GLY A 16 13.28 -38.70 11.17
C GLY A 16 14.08 -37.43 11.43
N LEU A 17 15.35 -37.40 11.04
CA LEU A 17 16.22 -36.22 11.17
C LEU A 17 15.74 -35.06 10.28
N LEU A 18 15.34 -35.34 9.04
CA LEU A 18 14.79 -34.31 8.14
C LEU A 18 13.49 -33.72 8.67
N LEU A 19 12.57 -34.56 9.15
CA LEU A 19 11.29 -34.13 9.72
C LEU A 19 11.51 -33.30 10.99
N GLY A 20 12.34 -33.80 11.93
CA GLY A 20 12.65 -33.12 13.18
C GLY A 20 13.37 -31.78 12.95
N GLY A 21 14.36 -31.76 12.06
CA GLY A 21 15.09 -30.55 11.68
C GLY A 21 14.20 -29.51 10.99
N SER A 22 13.35 -29.94 10.04
CA SER A 22 12.38 -29.06 9.38
C SER A 22 11.41 -28.46 10.39
N TRP A 23 10.93 -29.28 11.32
CA TRP A 23 9.98 -28.87 12.35
C TRP A 23 10.59 -27.85 13.30
N ALA A 24 11.76 -28.13 13.86
CA ALA A 24 12.44 -27.21 14.77
C ALA A 24 12.76 -25.87 14.08
N SER A 25 13.31 -25.92 12.87
CA SER A 25 13.67 -24.72 12.11
C SER A 25 12.45 -23.88 11.75
N LEU A 26 11.40 -24.51 11.21
CA LEU A 26 10.16 -23.84 10.83
C LEU A 26 9.42 -23.28 12.06
N THR A 27 9.41 -24.01 13.18
CA THR A 27 8.83 -23.55 14.45
C THR A 27 9.46 -22.23 14.90
N LEU A 28 10.79 -22.16 14.87
CA LEU A 28 11.53 -20.96 15.26
C LEU A 28 11.26 -19.81 14.27
N THR A 29 11.26 -20.09 12.96
CA THR A 29 10.93 -19.10 11.92
C THR A 29 9.52 -18.54 12.09
N LEU A 30 8.51 -19.39 12.26
CA LEU A 30 7.13 -18.97 12.49
C LEU A 30 7.00 -18.18 13.80
N TYR A 31 7.74 -18.55 14.84
CA TYR A 31 7.73 -17.79 16.09
C TYR A 31 8.33 -16.39 15.90
N LEU A 32 9.59 -16.28 15.47
CA LEU A 32 10.31 -15.00 15.39
C LEU A 32 9.66 -14.00 14.42
N PHE A 33 9.17 -14.49 13.28
CA PHE A 33 8.67 -13.61 12.23
C PHE A 33 7.16 -13.38 12.33
N LEU A 34 6.41 -14.39 12.75
CA LEU A 34 4.95 -14.30 12.82
C LEU A 34 4.51 -14.07 14.26
N LEU A 35 4.67 -15.04 15.14
CA LEU A 35 3.90 -15.07 16.38
C LEU A 35 4.52 -14.31 17.57
N GLN A 36 5.80 -13.94 17.51
CA GLN A 36 6.50 -13.31 18.62
C GLN A 36 5.91 -11.93 18.96
N PRO A 37 5.39 -11.74 20.19
CA PRO A 37 5.02 -10.42 20.68
C PRO A 37 6.24 -9.48 20.67
N PHE A 38 6.02 -8.17 20.52
CA PHE A 38 7.11 -7.19 20.53
C PHE A 38 7.90 -7.20 21.84
N HIS A 39 7.24 -7.28 23.00
CA HIS A 39 7.95 -7.08 24.28
C HIS A 39 8.19 -8.35 25.11
N THR A 40 7.59 -9.48 24.74
CA THR A 40 7.58 -10.66 25.61
C THR A 40 7.76 -11.95 24.83
N ILE A 41 8.42 -12.92 25.48
CA ILE A 41 8.48 -14.28 24.99
C ILE A 41 7.19 -14.98 25.43
N SER A 42 6.31 -15.29 24.48
CA SER A 42 5.07 -16.00 24.78
C SER A 42 5.23 -17.49 24.51
N ARG A 43 5.32 -18.29 25.59
CA ARG A 43 5.37 -19.76 25.50
C ARG A 43 4.17 -20.35 24.78
N ILE A 44 2.99 -19.77 24.96
CA ILE A 44 1.76 -20.18 24.27
C ILE A 44 1.92 -19.98 22.76
N ARG A 45 2.43 -18.83 22.33
CA ARG A 45 2.63 -18.53 20.90
C ARG A 45 3.78 -19.35 20.29
N LEU A 46 4.81 -19.68 21.06
CA LEU A 46 5.85 -20.64 20.64
C LEU A 46 5.27 -22.06 20.50
N GLY A 47 4.41 -22.50 21.43
CA GLY A 47 3.68 -23.76 21.31
C GLY A 47 2.79 -23.79 20.06
N LEU A 48 2.08 -22.69 19.80
CA LEU A 48 1.26 -22.52 18.60
C LEU A 48 2.11 -22.56 17.31
N SER A 49 3.30 -21.95 17.30
CA SER A 49 4.20 -22.01 16.14
C SER A 49 4.69 -23.43 15.88
N ALA A 50 4.95 -24.20 16.94
CA ALA A 50 5.32 -25.62 16.87
C ALA A 50 4.18 -26.47 16.28
N VAL A 51 2.94 -26.24 16.72
CA VAL A 51 1.76 -26.93 16.18
C VAL A 51 1.57 -26.60 14.70
N LEU A 52 1.64 -25.32 14.32
CA LEU A 52 1.53 -24.89 12.93
C LEU A 52 2.63 -25.47 12.04
N ALA A 53 3.88 -25.45 12.48
CA ALA A 53 4.99 -26.08 11.78
C ALA A 53 4.75 -27.58 11.58
N GLY A 54 4.29 -28.27 12.64
CA GLY A 54 3.93 -29.68 12.58
C GLY A 54 2.84 -29.98 11.57
N MET A 55 1.77 -29.17 11.53
CA MET A 55 0.70 -29.30 10.54
C MET A 55 1.19 -29.08 9.11
N ILE A 56 2.02 -28.05 8.86
CA ILE A 56 2.59 -27.77 7.54
C ILE A 56 3.44 -28.95 7.06
N ILE A 57 4.31 -29.47 7.93
CA ILE A 57 5.17 -30.61 7.62
C ILE A 57 4.36 -31.89 7.38
N LEU A 58 3.32 -32.12 8.18
CA LEU A 58 2.40 -33.24 7.99
C LEU A 58 1.67 -33.12 6.65
N LEU A 59 1.16 -31.94 6.29
CA LEU A 59 0.50 -31.71 5.01
C LEU A 59 1.43 -31.92 3.82
N LEU A 60 2.68 -31.46 3.91
CA LEU A 60 3.70 -31.73 2.89
C LEU A 60 4.02 -33.21 2.77
N PHE A 61 4.16 -33.90 3.91
CA PHE A 61 4.41 -35.32 3.93
C PHE A 61 3.26 -36.07 3.24
N LEU A 62 2.01 -35.79 3.62
CA LEU A 62 0.82 -36.34 2.98
C LEU A 62 0.71 -35.96 1.49
N TRP A 63 1.17 -34.77 1.10
CA TRP A 63 1.21 -34.35 -0.30
C TRP A 63 2.25 -35.12 -1.10
N SER A 64 3.45 -35.32 -0.55
CA SER A 64 4.53 -36.07 -1.19
C SER A 64 4.14 -37.54 -1.46
N GLU A 65 3.25 -38.11 -0.65
CA GLU A 65 2.74 -39.46 -0.85
C GLU A 65 1.69 -39.59 -1.97
N ARG A 66 1.20 -38.47 -2.54
CA ARG A 66 -0.05 -38.48 -3.33
C ARG A 66 0.12 -38.44 -4.84
N ASP A 67 1.21 -37.88 -5.36
CA ASP A 67 1.37 -37.67 -6.81
C ASP A 67 2.07 -38.85 -7.50
N GLU A 68 1.51 -39.31 -8.61
CA GLU A 68 2.17 -40.23 -9.58
C GLU A 68 3.18 -39.50 -10.47
N ALA A 69 3.46 -38.21 -10.19
CA ALA A 69 4.39 -37.41 -10.96
C ALA A 69 5.81 -37.94 -10.76
N LEU A 70 6.57 -38.08 -11.85
CA LEU A 70 8.01 -38.34 -11.75
C LEU A 70 8.64 -37.23 -10.90
N PRO A 71 9.45 -37.57 -9.88
CA PRO A 71 10.08 -36.57 -9.02
C PRO A 71 10.83 -35.61 -9.94
N PRO A 72 10.58 -34.29 -9.83
CA PRO A 72 11.29 -33.34 -10.65
C PRO A 72 12.79 -33.51 -10.36
N ARG A 73 13.60 -33.74 -11.41
CA ARG A 73 15.06 -33.81 -11.29
C ARG A 73 15.61 -32.40 -11.02
N VAL A 74 15.34 -31.88 -9.83
CA VAL A 74 15.87 -30.61 -9.35
C VAL A 74 17.23 -30.90 -8.73
N SER A 75 18.29 -30.29 -9.27
CA SER A 75 19.62 -30.44 -8.67
C SER A 75 19.66 -29.79 -7.29
N LYS A 76 20.54 -30.26 -6.40
CA LYS A 76 20.74 -29.65 -5.07
C LYS A 76 21.06 -28.15 -5.17
N GLY A 77 21.74 -27.72 -6.23
CA GLY A 77 22.04 -26.31 -6.50
C GLY A 77 20.78 -25.45 -6.65
N TRP A 78 19.77 -25.95 -7.36
CA TRP A 78 18.48 -25.25 -7.47
C TRP A 78 17.74 -25.17 -6.13
N LEU A 79 17.80 -26.20 -5.29
CA LEU A 79 17.21 -26.17 -3.95
C LEU A 79 17.84 -25.08 -3.08
N VAL A 80 19.17 -24.97 -3.11
CA VAL A 80 19.91 -23.90 -2.41
C VAL A 80 19.50 -22.53 -2.94
N LEU A 81 19.43 -22.36 -4.27
CA LEU A 81 19.04 -21.10 -4.89
C LEU A 81 17.61 -20.69 -4.49
N PHE A 82 16.65 -21.62 -4.50
CA PHE A 82 15.28 -21.34 -4.09
C PHE A 82 15.18 -21.01 -2.59
N ALA A 83 15.96 -21.68 -1.74
CA ALA A 83 16.01 -21.37 -0.32
C ALA A 83 16.63 -19.99 -0.05
N LEU A 84 17.70 -19.62 -0.78
CA LEU A 84 18.28 -18.26 -0.73
C LEU A 84 17.25 -17.23 -1.17
N TRP A 85 16.54 -17.48 -2.27
CA TRP A 85 15.48 -16.59 -2.75
C TRP A 85 14.36 -16.44 -1.73
N GLY A 86 13.85 -17.53 -1.16
CA GLY A 86 12.83 -17.48 -0.10
C GLY A 86 13.31 -16.67 1.11
N THR A 87 14.57 -16.84 1.51
CA THR A 87 15.18 -16.08 2.60
C THR A 87 15.29 -14.60 2.28
N LEU A 88 15.73 -14.27 1.07
CA LEU A 88 15.84 -12.89 0.58
C LEU A 88 14.48 -12.20 0.52
N LEU A 89 13.42 -12.92 0.15
CA LEU A 89 12.06 -12.40 0.20
C LEU A 89 11.61 -12.10 1.64
N VAL A 90 11.88 -13.00 2.60
CA VAL A 90 11.63 -12.77 4.03
C VAL A 90 12.43 -11.60 4.56
N TYR A 91 13.68 -11.46 4.15
CA TYR A 91 14.54 -10.33 4.47
C TYR A 91 13.96 -9.02 3.96
N PHE A 92 13.58 -8.94 2.70
CA PHE A 92 13.03 -7.69 2.17
C PHE A 92 11.69 -7.33 2.81
N ALA A 93 10.84 -8.31 3.14
CA ALA A 93 9.55 -8.06 3.78
C ALA A 93 9.66 -7.69 5.27
N LYS A 94 10.65 -8.20 5.99
CA LYS A 94 10.88 -7.92 7.41
C LYS A 94 12.37 -8.07 7.74
N PRO A 95 13.21 -7.08 7.39
CA PRO A 95 14.66 -7.18 7.55
C PRO A 95 15.07 -7.25 9.03
N GLN A 96 14.20 -6.73 9.90
CA GLN A 96 14.34 -6.77 11.34
C GLN A 96 13.08 -7.44 11.93
N PRO A 97 13.11 -8.75 12.22
CA PRO A 97 12.03 -9.40 12.98
C PRO A 97 11.87 -8.77 14.36
N SER A 98 10.77 -9.09 15.07
CA SER A 98 10.68 -8.71 16.48
C SER A 98 11.76 -9.48 17.24
N MET A 99 12.65 -8.76 17.93
CA MET A 99 13.81 -9.37 18.57
C MET A 99 13.66 -9.47 20.09
N ALA A 100 12.44 -9.51 20.62
CA ALA A 100 12.16 -9.58 22.06
C ALA A 100 12.93 -10.70 22.79
N LEU A 101 13.27 -11.79 22.07
CA LEU A 101 14.02 -12.94 22.59
C LEU A 101 15.50 -12.60 22.82
N PHE A 102 16.05 -11.71 22.00
CA PHE A 102 17.45 -11.31 21.99
C PHE A 102 17.66 -9.88 22.49
N ALA A 103 16.57 -9.15 22.78
CA ALA A 103 16.60 -7.82 23.34
C ALA A 103 17.36 -7.84 24.67
N LEU A 104 18.40 -7.02 24.74
CA LEU A 104 19.31 -6.97 25.88
C LEU A 104 18.71 -6.06 26.95
N PRO A 105 18.80 -6.41 28.25
CA PRO A 105 18.45 -5.47 29.30
C PRO A 105 19.38 -4.26 29.17
N GLU A 106 18.79 -3.07 29.08
CA GLU A 106 19.51 -1.83 28.87
C GLU A 106 18.96 -0.76 29.82
N THR A 107 19.84 0.14 30.22
CA THR A 107 19.48 1.34 30.98
C THR A 107 19.98 2.51 30.17
N LEU A 108 19.08 3.37 29.73
CA LEU A 108 19.40 4.60 29.03
C LEU A 108 19.06 5.78 29.93
N GLU A 109 20.02 6.64 30.17
CA GLU A 109 19.85 7.91 30.87
C GLU A 109 20.22 9.03 29.89
N VAL A 110 19.31 9.97 29.68
CA VAL A 110 19.50 11.10 28.78
C VAL A 110 19.33 12.37 29.57
N THR A 111 20.34 13.23 29.54
CA THR A 111 20.35 14.51 30.22
C THR A 111 20.60 15.62 29.22
N PHE A 112 19.68 16.59 29.14
CA PHE A 112 19.79 17.75 28.27
C PHE A 112 20.25 18.97 29.06
N VAL A 113 21.31 19.62 28.57
CA VAL A 113 21.87 20.84 29.15
C VAL A 113 21.83 21.95 28.11
N PRO A 114 21.20 23.11 28.39
CA PRO A 114 21.20 24.23 27.47
C PRO A 114 22.59 24.84 27.34
N LEU A 115 23.03 25.11 26.09
CA LEU A 115 24.36 25.67 25.83
C LEU A 115 24.38 27.20 25.97
N GLU A 116 23.36 27.89 25.47
CA GLU A 116 23.36 29.35 25.35
C GLU A 116 22.32 30.01 26.28
N ALA A 117 21.06 29.60 26.17
CA ALA A 117 19.95 30.20 26.88
C ALA A 117 19.92 29.83 28.38
N ASN A 118 19.43 30.74 29.22
CA ASN A 118 19.20 30.46 30.65
C ASN A 118 18.01 29.51 30.86
N THR A 119 17.08 29.48 29.89
CA THR A 119 15.91 28.61 29.84
C THR A 119 15.78 28.01 28.45
N ALA A 120 15.52 26.72 28.34
CA ALA A 120 15.28 26.02 27.09
C ALA A 120 14.07 25.08 27.21
N ALA A 121 13.47 24.72 26.08
CA ALA A 121 12.40 23.72 26.03
C ALA A 121 12.76 22.63 25.02
N VAL A 122 12.66 21.37 25.47
CA VAL A 122 12.75 20.19 24.61
C VAL A 122 11.40 19.54 24.54
N GLN A 123 11.00 19.12 23.36
CA GLN A 123 9.82 18.30 23.18
C GLN A 123 10.23 16.93 22.63
N ILE A 124 10.03 15.87 23.39
CA ILE A 124 10.31 14.50 22.97
C ILE A 124 9.06 13.96 22.28
N LEU A 125 9.16 13.70 20.98
CA LEU A 125 8.04 13.31 20.14
C LEU A 125 7.88 11.79 20.07
N TRP A 126 9.00 11.05 20.08
CA TRP A 126 8.97 9.61 19.91
C TRP A 126 10.18 8.93 20.54
N LEU A 127 9.95 7.75 21.12
CA LEU A 127 10.96 6.88 21.72
C LEU A 127 10.72 5.46 21.20
N ASN A 128 11.76 4.79 20.74
CA ASN A 128 11.70 3.41 20.28
C ASN A 128 12.96 2.65 20.73
N ASP A 129 12.80 1.50 21.37
CA ASP A 129 13.93 0.70 21.89
C ASP A 129 14.58 -0.21 20.83
N GLY A 130 14.23 -0.04 19.55
CA GLY A 130 14.61 -0.89 18.43
C GLY A 130 13.81 -2.19 18.36
N VAL A 131 12.87 -2.40 19.29
CA VAL A 131 11.90 -3.49 19.27
C VAL A 131 10.49 -2.95 19.06
N ALA A 132 10.12 -1.87 19.77
CA ALA A 132 8.83 -1.20 19.65
C ALA A 132 8.84 0.20 20.28
N ASP A 133 7.73 0.92 20.08
CA ASP A 133 7.51 2.26 20.60
C ASP A 133 7.41 2.21 22.13
N ILE A 134 8.14 3.08 22.82
CA ILE A 134 8.13 3.18 24.28
C ILE A 134 7.07 4.17 24.71
N SER A 135 6.19 3.76 25.61
CA SER A 135 5.23 4.68 26.21
C SER A 135 5.95 5.67 27.13
N PHE A 136 5.65 6.96 27.02
CA PHE A 136 6.16 7.98 27.94
C PHE A 136 5.83 7.72 29.42
N ARG A 137 4.86 6.85 29.71
CA ARG A 137 4.53 6.41 31.08
C ARG A 137 5.52 5.40 31.65
N GLN A 138 6.33 4.77 30.81
CA GLN A 138 7.38 3.83 31.19
C GLN A 138 8.73 4.51 31.40
N ILE A 139 8.76 5.84 31.28
CA ILE A 139 9.95 6.66 31.37
C ILE A 139 9.95 7.36 32.73
N ASP A 140 11.09 7.30 33.42
CA ASP A 140 11.33 8.07 34.64
C ASP A 140 11.89 9.43 34.25
N TRP A 141 11.06 10.47 34.32
CA TRP A 141 11.39 11.80 33.83
C TRP A 141 12.17 12.60 34.89
N ALA A 142 13.23 13.29 34.45
CA ALA A 142 14.02 14.19 35.29
C ALA A 142 13.70 15.65 34.94
N GLY A 143 13.50 16.48 35.98
CA GLY A 143 13.15 17.89 35.83
C GLY A 143 11.65 18.14 35.64
N ASN A 144 11.30 19.33 35.16
CA ASN A 144 9.90 19.74 34.92
C ASN A 144 9.40 19.18 33.58
N ALA A 145 8.97 17.92 33.60
CA ALA A 145 8.39 17.22 32.45
C ALA A 145 6.86 17.32 32.45
N GLN A 146 6.28 17.72 31.32
CA GLN A 146 4.85 17.70 31.08
C GLN A 146 4.56 16.78 29.90
N ILE A 147 3.86 15.67 30.18
CA ILE A 147 3.39 14.76 29.12
C ILE A 147 2.23 15.45 28.42
N GLN A 148 2.45 15.81 27.17
CA GLN A 148 1.49 16.42 26.27
C GLN A 148 1.03 15.38 25.24
N PRO A 149 -0.05 15.66 24.49
CA PRO A 149 -0.55 14.70 23.51
C PRO A 149 0.39 14.44 22.33
N ASP A 150 1.19 15.45 21.97
CA ASP A 150 2.15 15.46 20.87
C ASP A 150 3.58 15.08 21.31
N GLY A 151 3.80 14.81 22.59
CA GLY A 151 5.12 14.45 23.11
C GLY A 151 5.28 14.70 24.60
N VAL A 152 6.51 14.77 25.08
CA VAL A 152 6.83 15.22 26.43
C VAL A 152 7.64 16.49 26.36
N ARG A 153 7.11 17.58 26.92
CA ARG A 153 7.79 18.86 26.99
C ARG A 153 8.59 18.93 28.29
N LEU A 154 9.90 19.14 28.17
CA LEU A 154 10.84 19.35 29.26
C LEU A 154 11.23 20.83 29.30
N SER A 155 11.03 21.48 30.44
CA SER A 155 11.57 22.82 30.71
C SER A 155 12.94 22.70 31.38
N LEU A 156 13.96 23.26 30.74
CA LEU A 156 15.36 23.17 31.16
C LEU A 156 15.86 24.55 31.61
N THR A 157 16.70 24.58 32.65
CA THR A 157 17.51 25.76 32.99
C THR A 157 18.98 25.36 33.14
N LYS A 158 19.91 26.33 33.11
CA LYS A 158 21.35 26.03 33.28
C LYS A 158 21.65 25.30 34.60
N ASP A 159 20.91 25.62 35.66
CA ASP A 159 21.10 25.04 36.99
C ASP A 159 20.25 23.78 37.23
N GLN A 160 19.22 23.56 36.40
CA GLN A 160 18.33 22.40 36.49
C GLN A 160 18.24 21.72 35.11
N PRO A 161 19.19 20.83 34.79
CA PRO A 161 19.08 20.03 33.58
C PRO A 161 17.86 19.11 33.69
N GLY A 162 17.21 18.88 32.55
CA GLY A 162 16.09 17.95 32.42
C GLY A 162 16.47 16.78 31.55
N GLY A 163 15.69 15.71 31.60
CA GLY A 163 16.07 14.49 30.95
C GLY A 163 15.14 13.34 31.26
N PHE A 164 15.61 12.13 31.03
CA PHE A 164 14.88 10.94 31.41
C PHE A 164 15.78 9.73 31.61
N ARG A 165 15.26 8.77 32.37
CA ARG A 165 15.82 7.45 32.52
C ARG A 165 14.81 6.41 32.05
N TRP A 166 15.27 5.52 31.18
CA TRP A 166 14.54 4.36 30.74
C TRP A 166 15.30 3.10 31.15
N GLN A 167 14.57 2.13 31.70
CA GLN A 167 15.10 0.81 32.01
C GLN A 167 14.19 -0.24 31.37
N GLY A 168 14.74 -0.98 30.42
CA GLY A 168 13.96 -1.92 29.64
C GLY A 168 14.81 -2.91 28.89
N LYS A 169 14.27 -3.43 27.78
CA LYS A 169 15.02 -4.29 26.87
C LYS A 169 15.04 -3.64 25.51
N GLY A 170 16.21 -3.50 24.90
CA GLY A 170 16.33 -2.92 23.58
C GLY A 170 17.12 -3.78 22.62
N TRP A 171 17.03 -3.44 21.33
CA TRP A 171 17.66 -4.18 20.24
C TRP A 171 18.29 -3.24 19.23
N GLN A 172 19.57 -3.44 18.91
CA GLN A 172 20.37 -2.67 17.94
C GLN A 172 20.52 -1.18 18.24
N SER A 173 19.44 -0.41 18.30
CA SER A 173 19.48 1.02 18.52
C SER A 173 18.22 1.53 19.22
N PHE A 174 18.41 2.41 20.19
CA PHE A 174 17.38 3.26 20.76
C PHE A 174 17.22 4.48 19.85
N THR A 175 16.00 4.76 19.41
CA THR A 175 15.69 5.94 18.62
C THR A 175 14.94 6.95 19.47
N LEU A 176 15.46 8.18 19.52
CA LEU A 176 14.90 9.31 20.24
C LEU A 176 14.66 10.43 19.23
N THR A 177 13.39 10.79 19.02
CA THR A 177 13.01 11.93 18.17
C THR A 177 12.53 13.07 19.05
N LEU A 178 13.08 14.26 18.83
CA LEU A 178 12.78 15.45 19.62
C LEU A 178 12.80 16.73 18.80
N LYS A 179 12.22 17.80 19.35
CA LYS A 179 12.36 19.18 18.91
C LYS A 179 12.97 20.01 20.04
N SER A 180 13.75 21.03 19.69
CA SER A 180 14.33 21.97 20.64
C SER A 180 14.23 23.39 20.11
N ASN A 181 13.93 24.34 20.99
CA ASN A 181 13.90 25.77 20.65
C ASN A 181 15.26 26.47 20.87
N SER A 182 16.29 25.76 21.35
CA SER A 182 17.63 26.32 21.57
C SER A 182 18.72 25.26 21.39
N PRO A 183 20.00 25.63 21.25
CA PRO A 183 21.09 24.66 21.23
C PRO A 183 21.25 23.94 22.55
N LEU A 184 21.32 22.61 22.49
CA LEU A 184 21.43 21.74 23.66
C LEU A 184 22.60 20.80 23.52
N LYS A 185 23.17 20.43 24.66
CA LYS A 185 24.07 19.30 24.78
C LYS A 185 23.32 18.14 25.43
N ALA A 186 23.18 17.04 24.70
CA ALA A 186 22.59 15.81 25.19
C ALA A 186 23.70 14.86 25.67
N TYR A 187 23.71 14.58 26.97
CA TYR A 187 24.55 13.54 27.58
C TYR A 187 23.74 12.25 27.63
N LEU A 188 24.16 11.23 26.88
CA LEU A 188 23.45 9.98 26.73
C LEU A 188 24.29 8.87 27.34
N ARG A 189 23.82 8.26 28.41
CA ARG A 189 24.50 7.20 29.14
C ARG A 189 23.74 5.89 28.97
N THR A 190 24.39 4.93 28.35
CA THR A 190 23.95 3.53 28.29
C THR A 190 24.70 2.72 29.35
N GLN A 191 24.39 1.43 29.53
CA GLN A 191 25.18 0.58 30.44
C GLN A 191 26.63 0.41 29.98
N ARG A 192 26.92 0.63 28.69
CA ARG A 192 28.20 0.27 28.06
C ARG A 192 29.01 1.46 27.58
N ALA A 193 28.36 2.58 27.30
CA ALA A 193 28.99 3.74 26.68
C ALA A 193 28.28 5.03 27.09
N ASN A 194 29.07 6.10 27.12
CA ASN A 194 28.58 7.47 27.26
C ASN A 194 28.77 8.16 25.90
N TYR A 195 27.75 8.89 25.46
CA TYR A 195 27.76 9.70 24.25
C TYR A 195 27.44 11.14 24.62
N GLU A 196 28.02 12.07 23.87
CA GLU A 196 27.70 13.49 23.96
C GLU A 196 27.35 13.95 22.55
N GLU A 197 26.12 14.44 22.36
CA GLU A 197 25.69 15.02 21.09
C GLU A 197 25.29 16.48 21.31
N ILE A 198 25.68 17.35 20.38
CA ILE A 198 25.18 18.73 20.33
C ILE A 198 23.99 18.77 19.37
N ILE A 199 22.85 19.18 19.90
CA ILE A 199 21.61 19.34 19.14
C ILE A 199 21.49 20.81 18.79
N GLU A 200 21.74 21.14 17.53
CA GLU A 200 21.51 22.48 17.01
C GLU A 200 20.03 22.66 16.64
N PRO A 201 19.38 23.73 17.10
CA PRO A 201 17.99 23.96 16.80
C PRO A 201 17.88 24.34 15.32
N THR A 202 16.92 23.75 14.64
CA THR A 202 16.41 24.27 13.39
C THR A 202 14.93 24.52 13.66
N GLU A 203 14.47 25.75 13.44
CA GLU A 203 13.06 26.11 13.64
C GLU A 203 12.18 25.04 12.96
N ASP A 204 11.35 24.38 13.76
CA ASP A 204 10.43 23.28 13.39
C ASP A 204 11.01 21.92 12.96
N ALA A 205 12.34 21.75 12.88
CA ALA A 205 12.91 20.46 12.47
C ALA A 205 12.91 19.41 13.60
N GLU A 206 12.48 18.20 13.26
CA GLU A 206 12.62 17.03 14.13
C GLU A 206 14.05 16.51 14.08
N TYR A 207 14.66 16.38 15.25
CA TYR A 207 15.98 15.79 15.41
C TYR A 207 15.85 14.35 15.90
N THR A 208 16.44 13.39 15.18
CA THR A 208 16.37 11.97 15.53
C THR A 208 17.76 11.44 15.88
N LEU A 209 17.92 11.00 17.12
CA LEU A 209 19.11 10.37 17.67
C LEU A 209 18.96 8.85 17.59
N HIS A 210 19.98 8.17 17.06
CA HIS A 210 20.08 6.71 17.08
C HIS A 210 21.24 6.27 17.97
N LEU A 211 20.92 5.73 19.15
CA LEU A 211 21.90 5.30 20.13
C LEU A 211 22.05 3.79 20.04
N PRO A 212 23.24 3.24 19.76
CA PRO A 212 23.39 1.79 19.65
C PRO A 212 23.10 1.11 21.01
N ILE A 213 22.28 0.06 20.99
CA ILE A 213 22.00 -0.80 22.14
C ILE A 213 22.82 -2.08 21.99
N GLY A 214 23.65 -2.36 22.99
CA GLY A 214 24.53 -3.53 22.98
C GLY A 214 25.71 -3.42 22.02
N ASN A 215 26.30 -4.56 21.67
CA ASN A 215 27.42 -4.62 20.73
C ASN A 215 26.88 -4.92 19.31
N PRO A 216 27.12 -4.04 18.31
CA PRO A 216 26.64 -4.23 16.94
C PRO A 216 27.05 -5.59 16.34
N GLY A 217 28.25 -6.08 16.67
CA GLY A 217 28.74 -7.38 16.22
C GLY A 217 27.91 -8.55 16.77
N ILE A 218 27.48 -8.49 18.03
CA ILE A 218 26.60 -9.51 18.63
C ILE A 218 25.23 -9.50 17.91
N SER A 219 24.68 -8.31 17.67
CA SER A 219 23.43 -8.16 16.92
C SER A 219 23.55 -8.71 15.49
N GLY A 220 24.69 -8.48 14.83
CA GLY A 220 25.00 -9.04 13.51
C GLY A 220 25.07 -10.57 13.51
N VAL A 221 25.70 -11.18 14.52
CA VAL A 221 25.76 -12.64 14.67
C VAL A 221 24.37 -13.24 14.87
N PHE A 222 23.54 -12.67 15.75
CA PHE A 222 22.17 -13.15 15.96
C PHE A 222 21.32 -13.02 14.69
N LEU A 223 21.41 -11.90 13.97
CA LEU A 223 20.73 -11.75 12.68
C LEU A 223 21.21 -12.80 11.68
N ALA A 224 22.52 -13.05 11.58
CA ALA A 224 23.07 -14.08 10.69
C ALA A 224 22.54 -15.48 11.04
N LEU A 225 22.44 -15.81 12.33
CA LEU A 225 21.86 -17.09 12.79
C LEU A 225 20.36 -17.19 12.47
N ILE A 226 19.60 -16.12 12.66
CA ILE A 226 18.16 -16.08 12.34
C ILE A 226 17.95 -16.26 10.84
N TRP A 227 18.67 -15.51 10.01
CA TRP A 227 18.57 -15.63 8.56
C TRP A 227 19.10 -16.98 8.06
N GLY A 228 20.14 -17.53 8.71
CA GLY A 228 20.58 -18.91 8.51
C GLY A 228 19.49 -19.93 8.84
N ASN A 229 18.70 -19.71 9.89
CA ASN A 229 17.56 -20.56 10.23
C ASN A 229 16.40 -20.43 9.23
N VAL A 230 16.10 -19.22 8.74
CA VAL A 230 15.09 -19.02 7.69
C VAL A 230 15.51 -19.77 6.42
N PHE A 231 16.78 -19.63 6.01
CA PHE A 231 17.34 -20.38 4.91
C PHE A 231 17.24 -21.89 5.12
N LEU A 232 17.61 -22.37 6.31
CA LEU A 232 17.51 -23.78 6.66
C LEU A 232 16.06 -24.28 6.61
N SER A 233 15.10 -23.48 7.08
CA SER A 233 13.66 -23.80 7.01
C SER A 233 13.22 -24.01 5.56
N PHE A 234 13.55 -23.08 4.66
CA PHE A 234 13.21 -23.22 3.24
C PHE A 234 13.96 -24.38 2.58
N PHE A 235 15.25 -24.53 2.86
CA PHE A 235 16.06 -25.60 2.26
C PHE A 235 15.55 -26.98 2.67
N LEU A 236 15.29 -27.21 3.96
CA LEU A 236 14.77 -28.48 4.45
C LEU A 236 13.35 -28.74 3.93
N PHE A 237 12.50 -27.71 3.86
CA PHE A 237 11.16 -27.81 3.26
C PHE A 237 11.23 -28.26 1.79
N LEU A 238 12.11 -27.65 0.99
CA LEU A 238 12.29 -28.01 -0.41
C LEU A 238 12.94 -29.40 -0.55
N LEU A 239 13.91 -29.73 0.31
CA LEU A 239 14.54 -31.04 0.33
C LEU A 239 13.52 -32.15 0.64
N MET A 240 12.61 -31.92 1.59
CA MET A 240 11.50 -32.83 1.87
C MET A 240 10.60 -33.03 0.65
N SER A 241 10.32 -31.98 -0.14
CA SER A 241 9.49 -32.15 -1.34
C SER A 241 10.12 -33.04 -2.42
N VAL A 242 11.46 -33.21 -2.41
CA VAL A 242 12.20 -33.99 -3.41
C VAL A 242 12.66 -35.36 -2.87
N ALA A 243 12.94 -35.47 -1.57
CA ALA A 243 13.58 -36.65 -0.98
C ALA A 243 12.64 -37.83 -0.67
N PHE A 244 11.33 -37.62 -0.62
CA PHE A 244 10.37 -38.69 -0.30
C PHE A 244 9.89 -39.38 -1.58
N PRO A 245 10.29 -40.64 -1.85
CA PRO A 245 9.82 -41.39 -3.01
C PRO A 245 8.32 -41.70 -2.89
N HIS A 246 7.58 -41.43 -3.97
CA HIS A 246 6.15 -41.67 -4.08
C HIS A 246 5.80 -43.14 -3.80
N ARG A 247 4.92 -43.39 -2.83
CA ARG A 247 4.26 -44.70 -2.64
C ARG A 247 2.85 -44.60 -3.22
N ASN A 248 2.44 -45.65 -3.95
CA ASN A 248 1.08 -45.79 -4.50
C ASN A 248 0.04 -45.95 -3.37
N ILE A 249 -0.32 -44.86 -2.69
CA ILE A 249 -1.46 -44.81 -1.77
C ILE A 249 -2.60 -44.10 -2.51
N SER A 250 -3.56 -44.89 -3.00
CA SER A 250 -4.69 -44.42 -3.81
C SER A 250 -5.81 -43.80 -2.97
N LEU A 251 -5.52 -42.71 -2.25
CA LEU A 251 -6.56 -41.87 -1.64
C LEU A 251 -7.17 -40.93 -2.71
N ARG A 252 -8.23 -41.41 -3.37
CA ARG A 252 -9.03 -40.70 -4.39
C ARG A 252 -9.88 -39.56 -3.80
N LEU A 253 -9.26 -38.55 -3.20
CA LEU A 253 -9.93 -37.27 -2.93
C LEU A 253 -9.93 -36.43 -4.24
N SER A 254 -10.96 -36.58 -5.07
CA SER A 254 -11.03 -36.00 -6.43
C SER A 254 -11.09 -34.47 -6.51
N LEU A 255 -11.11 -33.74 -5.40
CA LEU A 255 -10.95 -32.28 -5.43
C LEU A 255 -9.55 -31.92 -5.88
N ARG A 256 -9.44 -31.29 -7.05
CA ARG A 256 -8.22 -30.62 -7.51
C ARG A 256 -7.99 -29.41 -6.61
N TRP A 257 -7.34 -29.60 -5.46
CA TRP A 257 -7.09 -28.55 -4.46
C TRP A 257 -6.40 -27.33 -5.05
N GLN A 258 -5.51 -27.52 -6.03
CA GLN A 258 -4.91 -26.43 -6.79
C GLN A 258 -5.97 -25.51 -7.43
N ASP A 259 -7.12 -26.03 -7.84
CA ASP A 259 -8.21 -25.24 -8.41
C ASP A 259 -9.03 -24.49 -7.37
N LEU A 260 -9.08 -24.96 -6.13
CA LEU A 260 -9.90 -24.37 -5.08
C LEU A 260 -9.12 -23.46 -4.13
N LEU A 261 -8.04 -23.98 -3.54
CA LEU A 261 -7.35 -23.40 -2.40
C LEU A 261 -6.83 -21.97 -2.63
N PRO A 262 -6.00 -21.67 -3.65
CA PRO A 262 -5.43 -20.32 -3.83
C PRO A 262 -6.53 -19.26 -4.00
N TRP A 263 -7.57 -19.58 -4.75
CA TRP A 263 -8.67 -18.65 -5.01
C TRP A 263 -9.62 -18.50 -3.82
N PHE A 264 -9.80 -19.57 -3.03
CA PHE A 264 -10.54 -19.50 -1.77
C PHE A 264 -9.80 -18.64 -0.74
N ILE A 265 -8.48 -18.86 -0.58
CA ILE A 265 -7.65 -18.04 0.31
C ILE A 265 -7.60 -16.59 -0.17
N LEU A 266 -7.47 -16.37 -1.49
CA LEU A 266 -7.55 -15.03 -2.07
C LEU A 266 -8.91 -14.38 -1.82
N ALA A 267 -10.02 -15.12 -1.99
CA ALA A 267 -11.37 -14.62 -1.70
C ALA A 267 -11.53 -14.26 -0.23
N LEU A 268 -11.12 -15.14 0.67
CA LEU A 268 -11.18 -14.91 2.11
C LEU A 268 -10.35 -13.69 2.50
N PHE A 269 -9.12 -13.60 2.01
CA PHE A 269 -8.25 -12.46 2.26
C PHE A 269 -8.86 -11.15 1.73
N ALA A 270 -9.39 -11.17 0.50
CA ALA A 270 -10.04 -10.01 -0.09
C ALA A 270 -11.29 -9.60 0.72
N LEU A 271 -12.15 -10.54 1.11
CA LEU A 271 -13.34 -10.28 1.91
C LEU A 271 -12.98 -9.70 3.28
N LEU A 272 -11.97 -10.25 3.96
CA LEU A 272 -11.49 -9.73 5.25
C LEU A 272 -10.90 -8.33 5.09
N GLY A 273 -10.09 -8.09 4.05
CA GLY A 273 -9.50 -6.78 3.76
C GLY A 273 -10.55 -5.72 3.44
N TRP A 274 -11.53 -6.04 2.59
CA TRP A 274 -12.65 -5.15 2.30
C TRP A 274 -13.53 -4.92 3.53
N GLY A 275 -13.83 -5.95 4.31
CA GLY A 275 -14.58 -5.82 5.55
C GLY A 275 -13.88 -4.90 6.56
N ALA A 276 -12.57 -5.09 6.76
CA ALA A 276 -11.77 -4.20 7.61
C ALA A 276 -11.75 -2.76 7.08
N GLY A 277 -11.53 -2.57 5.77
CA GLY A 277 -11.57 -1.25 5.15
C GLY A 277 -12.93 -0.56 5.29
N MET A 278 -14.03 -1.28 5.11
CA MET A 278 -15.39 -0.75 5.30
C MET A 278 -15.67 -0.37 6.75
N VAL A 279 -15.20 -1.17 7.72
CA VAL A 279 -15.29 -0.84 9.16
C VAL A 279 -14.49 0.43 9.47
N ILE A 280 -13.27 0.56 8.93
CA ILE A 280 -12.46 1.77 9.12
C ILE A 280 -13.14 2.99 8.51
N ALA A 281 -13.74 2.85 7.33
CA ALA A 281 -14.39 3.95 6.62
C ALA A 281 -15.57 4.55 7.39
N GLN A 282 -16.23 3.79 8.28
CA GLN A 282 -17.30 4.33 9.15
C GLN A 282 -16.81 5.44 10.10
N TYR A 283 -15.51 5.48 10.37
CA TYR A 283 -14.87 6.52 11.17
C TYR A 283 -14.35 7.68 10.31
N ASN A 284 -14.58 7.67 8.99
CA ASN A 284 -14.25 8.84 8.18
C ASN A 284 -15.23 9.98 8.46
N ARG A 285 -14.72 11.21 8.46
CA ARG A 285 -15.46 12.46 8.67
C ARG A 285 -15.09 13.48 7.60
N LEU A 286 -15.76 14.63 7.60
CA LEU A 286 -15.41 15.73 6.71
C LEU A 286 -13.95 16.15 6.93
N TYR A 287 -13.20 16.21 5.83
CA TYR A 287 -11.77 16.42 5.81
C TYR A 287 -11.38 17.47 4.76
N ALA A 288 -10.54 18.43 5.15
CA ALA A 288 -9.91 19.41 4.27
C ALA A 288 -10.91 20.10 3.31
N ASP A 289 -10.76 19.93 2.00
CA ASP A 289 -11.57 20.60 0.97
C ASP A 289 -13.07 20.25 1.06
N ASP A 290 -13.46 19.19 1.78
CA ASP A 290 -14.87 18.80 1.95
C ASP A 290 -15.75 19.98 2.37
N TYR A 291 -15.26 20.80 3.31
CA TYR A 291 -15.97 22.01 3.79
C TYR A 291 -16.14 23.04 2.67
N CYS A 292 -15.11 23.28 1.87
CA CYS A 292 -15.16 24.24 0.77
C CYS A 292 -16.18 23.80 -0.29
N TYR A 293 -16.19 22.52 -0.64
CA TYR A 293 -17.13 21.99 -1.64
C TYR A 293 -18.57 21.98 -1.13
N LEU A 294 -18.80 21.68 0.15
CA LEU A 294 -20.11 21.78 0.77
C LEU A 294 -20.62 23.23 0.78
N ASN A 295 -19.78 24.21 1.10
CA ASN A 295 -20.16 25.63 1.05
C ASN A 295 -20.54 26.06 -0.37
N ILE A 296 -19.71 25.71 -1.37
CA ILE A 296 -20.00 26.02 -2.78
C ILE A 296 -21.34 25.39 -3.20
N LEU A 297 -21.61 24.15 -2.77
CA LEU A 297 -22.87 23.47 -3.04
C LEU A 297 -24.06 24.15 -2.38
N HIS A 298 -23.94 24.55 -1.11
CA HIS A 298 -24.99 25.24 -0.36
C HIS A 298 -25.31 26.62 -0.95
N GLU A 299 -24.29 27.39 -1.31
CA GLU A 299 -24.44 28.76 -1.83
C GLU A 299 -24.96 28.79 -3.27
N ASN A 300 -24.51 27.87 -4.11
CA ASN A 300 -24.76 27.93 -5.55
C ASN A 300 -25.82 26.93 -6.04
N GLY A 301 -26.08 25.87 -5.27
CA GLY A 301 -26.82 24.70 -5.73
C GLY A 301 -26.00 23.84 -6.70
N TRP A 302 -26.44 22.60 -6.94
CA TRP A 302 -25.63 21.58 -7.62
C TRP A 302 -25.10 21.97 -9.01
N LEU A 303 -25.94 22.56 -9.88
CA LEU A 303 -25.51 22.91 -11.24
C LEU A 303 -24.48 24.04 -11.27
N LYS A 304 -24.75 25.12 -10.51
CA LYS A 304 -23.82 26.26 -10.45
C LYS A 304 -22.57 25.93 -9.65
N ALA A 305 -22.63 25.02 -8.68
CA ALA A 305 -21.47 24.50 -7.96
C ALA A 305 -20.50 23.79 -8.91
N ASN A 306 -21.00 22.94 -9.82
CA ASN A 306 -20.20 22.32 -10.87
C ASN A 306 -19.54 23.35 -11.79
N MET A 307 -20.31 24.36 -12.23
CA MET A 307 -19.76 25.46 -13.04
C MET A 307 -18.70 26.25 -12.27
N HIS A 308 -18.95 26.56 -11.00
CA HIS A 308 -18.02 27.28 -10.13
C HIS A 308 -16.72 26.50 -9.96
N ALA A 309 -16.79 25.19 -9.67
CA ALA A 309 -15.60 24.36 -9.51
C ALA A 309 -14.76 24.29 -10.80
N TYR A 310 -15.41 24.19 -11.97
CA TYR A 310 -14.72 24.22 -13.26
C TYR A 310 -14.03 25.57 -13.54
N LEU A 311 -14.72 26.67 -13.24
CA LEU A 311 -14.23 28.02 -13.52
C LEU A 311 -13.18 28.51 -12.52
N HIS A 312 -13.24 28.07 -11.26
CA HIS A 312 -12.46 28.67 -10.17
C HIS A 312 -11.55 27.70 -9.40
N ILE A 313 -11.79 26.38 -9.45
CA ILE A 313 -11.02 25.41 -8.67
C ILE A 313 -10.11 24.55 -9.55
N THR A 314 -10.68 23.64 -10.36
CA THR A 314 -9.93 22.75 -11.25
C THR A 314 -10.79 22.27 -12.42
N GLY A 315 -10.15 21.83 -13.51
CA GLY A 315 -10.85 21.33 -14.70
C GLY A 315 -11.52 19.95 -14.59
N ARG A 316 -11.50 19.30 -13.42
CA ARG A 316 -11.97 17.91 -13.21
C ARG A 316 -13.50 17.79 -13.19
N PHE A 317 -14.14 18.19 -14.27
CA PHE A 317 -15.60 18.33 -14.36
C PHE A 317 -16.36 17.04 -14.03
N ALA A 318 -15.83 15.86 -14.39
CA ALA A 318 -16.50 14.58 -14.11
C ALA A 318 -16.32 14.15 -12.65
N GLY A 319 -15.16 14.48 -12.05
CA GLY A 319 -14.93 14.33 -10.61
C GLY A 319 -15.92 15.18 -9.82
N HIS A 320 -15.92 16.50 -10.08
CA HIS A 320 -16.83 17.45 -9.42
C HIS A 320 -18.29 17.09 -9.56
N PHE A 321 -18.70 16.60 -10.73
CA PHE A 321 -20.06 16.14 -10.96
C PHE A 321 -20.48 15.04 -9.98
N LEU A 322 -19.61 14.04 -9.75
CA LEU A 322 -19.88 12.99 -8.78
C LEU A 322 -19.72 13.47 -7.34
N ASP A 323 -18.74 14.32 -7.07
CA ASP A 323 -18.50 14.89 -5.75
C ASP A 323 -19.74 15.66 -5.26
N PHE A 324 -20.27 16.55 -6.09
CA PHE A 324 -21.47 17.31 -5.75
C PHE A 324 -22.75 16.46 -5.72
N ILE A 325 -22.84 15.37 -6.50
CA ILE A 325 -23.93 14.39 -6.31
C ILE A 325 -23.82 13.74 -4.93
N ALA A 326 -22.61 13.35 -4.52
CA ALA A 326 -22.39 12.69 -3.25
C ALA A 326 -22.68 13.66 -2.09
N TYR A 327 -22.15 14.89 -2.11
CA TYR A 327 -22.42 15.90 -1.07
C TYR A 327 -23.89 16.33 -1.02
N HIS A 328 -24.66 16.20 -2.10
CA HIS A 328 -26.10 16.43 -2.05
C HIS A 328 -26.83 15.41 -1.14
N LEU A 329 -26.21 14.26 -0.86
CA LEU A 329 -26.69 13.27 0.11
C LEU A 329 -26.23 13.56 1.55
N GLY A 330 -25.52 14.67 1.78
CA GLY A 330 -25.06 15.14 3.09
C GLY A 330 -23.77 14.47 3.58
N GLU A 331 -23.39 14.79 4.82
CA GLU A 331 -22.11 14.35 5.43
C GLU A 331 -21.97 12.82 5.56
N SER A 332 -23.10 12.10 5.55
CA SER A 332 -23.14 10.63 5.65
C SER A 332 -22.38 9.90 4.53
N ILE A 333 -22.00 10.61 3.46
CA ILE A 333 -21.18 10.09 2.37
C ILE A 333 -19.69 10.07 2.67
N ALA A 334 -19.21 10.60 3.79
CA ALA A 334 -17.78 10.58 4.14
C ALA A 334 -17.14 9.18 4.04
N PRO A 335 -17.80 8.05 4.37
CA PRO A 335 -17.26 6.70 4.19
C PRO A 335 -17.21 6.18 2.74
N LEU A 336 -17.77 6.88 1.77
CA LEU A 336 -18.12 6.34 0.44
C LEU A 336 -16.91 5.90 -0.38
N GLY A 337 -15.73 6.51 -0.19
CA GLY A 337 -14.54 6.25 -0.99
C GLY A 337 -14.14 4.77 -1.10
N ILE A 338 -14.13 4.01 0.01
CA ILE A 338 -13.80 2.57 -0.01
C ILE A 338 -14.84 1.74 -0.78
N TYR A 339 -16.12 2.12 -0.68
CA TYR A 339 -17.21 1.43 -1.38
C TYR A 339 -17.14 1.71 -2.88
N VAL A 340 -16.77 2.93 -3.27
CA VAL A 340 -16.53 3.29 -4.67
C VAL A 340 -15.37 2.51 -5.24
N LEU A 341 -14.25 2.36 -4.52
CA LEU A 341 -13.14 1.53 -5.00
C LEU A 341 -13.56 0.06 -5.18
N PHE A 342 -14.31 -0.51 -4.22
CA PHE A 342 -14.83 -1.87 -4.35
C PHE A 342 -15.78 -2.04 -5.55
N ALA A 343 -16.77 -1.15 -5.67
CA ALA A 343 -17.81 -1.25 -6.70
C ALA A 343 -17.29 -0.85 -8.09
N ALA A 344 -16.66 0.31 -8.21
CA ALA A 344 -16.18 0.85 -9.48
C ALA A 344 -14.88 0.15 -9.92
N GLY A 345 -13.89 0.06 -9.03
CA GLY A 345 -12.63 -0.61 -9.31
C GLY A 345 -12.80 -2.13 -9.42
N GLY A 346 -13.33 -2.78 -8.38
CA GLY A 346 -13.53 -4.23 -8.35
C GLY A 346 -14.59 -4.72 -9.33
N GLY A 347 -15.76 -4.07 -9.37
CA GLY A 347 -16.82 -4.41 -10.32
C GLY A 347 -16.44 -4.13 -11.77
N GLY A 348 -15.82 -2.98 -12.06
CA GLY A 348 -15.30 -2.66 -13.39
C GLY A 348 -14.27 -3.68 -13.88
N LEU A 349 -13.34 -4.07 -13.00
CA LEU A 349 -12.32 -5.07 -13.31
C LEU A 349 -12.93 -6.46 -13.50
N TYR A 350 -13.93 -6.83 -12.70
CA TYR A 350 -14.67 -8.09 -12.88
C TYR A 350 -15.30 -8.15 -14.27
N LEU A 351 -16.03 -7.10 -14.67
CA LEU A 351 -16.69 -7.06 -15.98
C LEU A 351 -15.70 -7.08 -17.14
N LEU A 352 -14.56 -6.39 -17.00
CA LEU A 352 -13.46 -6.45 -17.97
C LEU A 352 -12.89 -7.86 -18.06
N MET A 353 -12.53 -8.47 -16.92
CA MET A 353 -11.96 -9.82 -16.87
C MET A 353 -12.93 -10.90 -17.39
N ARG A 354 -14.24 -10.75 -17.18
CA ARG A 354 -15.26 -11.63 -17.79
C ARG A 354 -15.33 -11.49 -19.31
N THR A 355 -15.01 -10.31 -19.83
CA THR A 355 -14.91 -10.06 -21.27
C THR A 355 -13.61 -10.64 -21.84
N LEU A 356 -12.50 -10.47 -21.11
CA LEU A 356 -11.18 -10.99 -21.46
C LEU A 356 -11.05 -12.52 -21.34
N TYR A 357 -11.78 -13.13 -20.41
CA TYR A 357 -11.66 -14.56 -20.07
C TYR A 357 -13.05 -15.18 -19.82
N PRO A 358 -13.91 -15.30 -20.84
CA PRO A 358 -15.28 -15.79 -20.68
C PRO A 358 -15.35 -17.22 -20.11
N GLN A 359 -14.32 -18.04 -20.40
CA GLN A 359 -14.19 -19.43 -19.93
C GLN A 359 -13.73 -19.56 -18.47
N SER A 360 -13.27 -18.47 -17.84
CA SER A 360 -12.87 -18.51 -16.43
C SER A 360 -14.09 -18.80 -15.54
N LYS A 361 -13.87 -19.42 -14.37
CA LYS A 361 -14.94 -19.62 -13.39
C LYS A 361 -15.30 -18.26 -12.77
N VAL A 362 -16.59 -17.98 -12.64
CA VAL A 362 -17.10 -16.69 -12.11
C VAL A 362 -16.43 -16.31 -10.79
N TRP A 363 -16.31 -17.26 -9.87
CA TRP A 363 -15.73 -16.99 -8.56
C TRP A 363 -14.20 -16.77 -8.61
N HIS A 364 -13.44 -17.40 -9.52
CA HIS A 364 -12.02 -17.04 -9.73
C HIS A 364 -11.92 -15.57 -10.17
N THR A 365 -12.74 -15.18 -11.15
CA THR A 365 -12.76 -13.81 -11.67
C THR A 365 -13.13 -12.83 -10.57
N ALA A 366 -14.15 -13.14 -9.77
CA ALA A 366 -14.61 -12.30 -8.66
C ALA A 366 -13.53 -12.14 -7.58
N SER A 367 -12.90 -13.24 -7.13
CA SER A 367 -11.82 -13.18 -6.14
C SER A 367 -10.66 -12.30 -6.59
N LEU A 368 -10.24 -12.46 -7.85
CA LEU A 368 -9.14 -11.68 -8.41
C LEU A 368 -9.51 -10.21 -8.59
N ALA A 369 -10.70 -9.94 -9.13
CA ALA A 369 -11.18 -8.59 -9.35
C ALA A 369 -11.39 -7.82 -8.03
N ALA A 370 -11.77 -8.52 -6.95
CA ALA A 370 -11.82 -7.93 -5.61
C ALA A 370 -10.42 -7.73 -5.01
N ALA A 371 -9.48 -8.65 -5.26
CA ALA A 371 -8.15 -8.59 -4.64
C ALA A 371 -7.22 -7.55 -5.27
N LEU A 372 -7.24 -7.34 -6.59
CA LEU A 372 -6.29 -6.44 -7.26
C LEU A 372 -6.43 -4.96 -6.82
N PRO A 373 -7.64 -4.37 -6.74
CA PRO A 373 -7.81 -3.02 -6.19
C PRO A 373 -7.47 -2.96 -4.69
N LEU A 374 -7.74 -4.02 -3.93
CA LEU A 374 -7.32 -4.11 -2.53
C LEU A 374 -5.78 -4.10 -2.41
N PHE A 375 -5.06 -4.78 -3.30
CA PHE A 375 -3.60 -4.74 -3.33
C PHE A 375 -3.07 -3.34 -3.66
N ALA A 376 -3.73 -2.60 -4.55
CA ALA A 376 -3.41 -1.19 -4.79
C ALA A 376 -3.67 -0.32 -3.53
N LEU A 377 -4.77 -0.57 -2.80
CA LEU A 377 -5.08 0.12 -1.54
C LEU A 377 -4.02 -0.14 -0.47
N ILE A 378 -3.66 -1.40 -0.19
CA ILE A 378 -2.71 -1.71 0.90
C ILE A 378 -1.27 -1.33 0.57
N THR A 379 -0.96 -1.01 -0.69
CA THR A 379 0.37 -0.56 -1.12
C THR A 379 0.43 0.92 -1.47
N THR A 380 -0.67 1.66 -1.31
CA THR A 380 -0.62 3.11 -1.56
C THR A 380 0.16 3.82 -0.45
N ALA A 381 0.88 4.87 -0.82
CA ALA A 381 1.69 5.66 0.11
C ALA A 381 0.84 6.38 1.16
N ASN A 382 -0.40 6.73 0.81
CA ASN A 382 -1.34 7.43 1.69
C ASN A 382 -2.77 6.91 1.51
N PRO A 383 -3.18 5.85 2.22
CA PRO A 383 -4.52 5.27 2.08
C PRO A 383 -5.63 6.25 2.48
N VAL A 384 -5.40 7.08 3.50
CA VAL A 384 -6.38 8.07 3.99
C VAL A 384 -6.80 8.99 2.87
N GLN A 385 -5.85 9.75 2.32
CA GLN A 385 -6.16 10.74 1.29
C GLN A 385 -6.47 10.11 -0.07
N SER A 386 -5.97 8.89 -0.36
CA SER A 386 -6.18 8.26 -1.66
C SER A 386 -7.58 7.65 -1.80
N VAL A 387 -8.09 7.02 -0.73
CA VAL A 387 -9.28 6.15 -0.80
C VAL A 387 -10.31 6.42 0.29
N PHE A 388 -9.91 6.79 1.51
CA PHE A 388 -10.89 7.06 2.58
C PHE A 388 -11.49 8.46 2.45
N TRP A 389 -10.69 9.45 2.07
CA TRP A 389 -11.16 10.79 1.77
C TRP A 389 -12.02 10.78 0.51
N THR A 390 -13.33 10.98 0.70
CA THR A 390 -14.33 10.72 -0.34
C THR A 390 -14.17 11.59 -1.58
N LEU A 391 -13.86 12.88 -1.44
CA LEU A 391 -13.65 13.80 -2.58
C LEU A 391 -12.60 13.25 -3.56
N HIS A 392 -11.41 12.92 -3.05
CA HIS A 392 -10.33 12.39 -3.89
C HIS A 392 -10.61 10.95 -4.35
N ALA A 393 -11.23 10.13 -3.50
CA ALA A 393 -11.59 8.76 -3.84
C ALA A 393 -12.63 8.69 -4.98
N LEU A 394 -13.62 9.58 -5.04
CA LEU A 394 -14.55 9.66 -6.15
C LEU A 394 -13.83 10.05 -7.44
N SER A 395 -13.00 11.09 -7.38
CA SER A 395 -12.18 11.51 -8.52
C SER A 395 -11.28 10.39 -9.08
N VAL A 396 -10.64 9.60 -8.21
CA VAL A 396 -9.66 8.59 -8.62
C VAL A 396 -10.28 7.21 -8.83
N CYS A 397 -11.04 6.70 -7.87
CA CYS A 397 -11.57 5.35 -7.87
C CYS A 397 -12.78 5.21 -8.81
N ALA A 398 -13.68 6.20 -8.86
CA ALA A 398 -14.78 6.17 -9.83
C ALA A 398 -14.23 6.34 -11.25
N GLY A 399 -13.30 7.27 -11.46
CA GLY A 399 -12.58 7.44 -12.71
C GLY A 399 -11.95 6.13 -13.19
N LEU A 400 -11.23 5.41 -12.32
CA LEU A 400 -10.69 4.08 -12.62
C LEU A 400 -11.78 3.10 -13.07
N GLY A 401 -12.92 3.05 -12.39
CA GLY A 401 -14.06 2.22 -12.80
C GLY A 401 -14.59 2.56 -14.19
N PHE A 402 -14.77 3.85 -14.49
CA PHE A 402 -15.17 4.31 -15.82
C PHE A 402 -14.13 3.97 -16.90
N LEU A 403 -12.84 4.07 -16.59
CA LEU A 403 -11.78 3.65 -17.50
C LEU A 403 -11.83 2.13 -17.77
N LEU A 404 -12.05 1.31 -16.74
CA LEU A 404 -12.21 -0.14 -16.88
C LEU A 404 -13.44 -0.51 -17.72
N LEU A 405 -14.55 0.23 -17.56
CA LEU A 405 -15.73 0.09 -18.41
C LEU A 405 -15.44 0.49 -19.86
N THR A 406 -14.67 1.56 -20.09
CA THR A 406 -14.21 1.97 -21.42
C THR A 406 -13.38 0.86 -22.07
N PHE A 407 -12.39 0.29 -21.36
CA PHE A 407 -11.63 -0.87 -21.84
C PHE A 407 -12.54 -2.06 -22.17
N ARG A 408 -13.49 -2.38 -21.30
CA ARG A 408 -14.43 -3.48 -21.53
C ARG A 408 -15.19 -3.31 -22.84
N GLN A 409 -15.73 -2.12 -23.11
CA GLN A 409 -16.51 -1.89 -24.33
C GLN A 409 -15.62 -1.97 -25.58
N VAL A 410 -14.39 -1.46 -25.50
CA VAL A 410 -13.40 -1.61 -26.58
C VAL A 410 -13.14 -3.08 -26.89
N PHE A 411 -12.84 -3.91 -25.88
CA PHE A 411 -12.59 -5.35 -26.10
C PHE A 411 -13.84 -6.11 -26.59
N ARG A 412 -15.03 -5.73 -26.13
CA ARG A 412 -16.28 -6.37 -26.56
C ARG A 412 -16.59 -6.16 -28.05
N TRP A 413 -16.20 -5.02 -28.60
CA TRP A 413 -16.50 -4.63 -29.99
C TRP A 413 -15.30 -4.72 -30.93
N MET A 414 -14.20 -5.32 -30.49
CA MET A 414 -13.00 -5.49 -31.31
C MET A 414 -13.23 -6.44 -32.48
N ASP A 415 -13.98 -7.53 -32.24
CA ASP A 415 -14.28 -8.53 -33.28
C ASP A 415 -15.52 -8.19 -34.12
N THR A 416 -16.37 -7.29 -33.64
CA THR A 416 -17.66 -6.95 -34.28
C THR A 416 -17.80 -5.44 -34.41
N PRO A 417 -17.86 -4.89 -35.64
CA PRO A 417 -17.90 -3.45 -35.85
C PRO A 417 -19.15 -2.87 -35.18
N PRO A 418 -19.01 -1.96 -34.20
CA PRO A 418 -20.14 -1.43 -33.49
C PRO A 418 -20.87 -0.41 -34.37
N ALA A 419 -22.21 -0.40 -34.26
CA ALA A 419 -23.06 0.62 -34.87
C ALA A 419 -22.64 2.04 -34.43
N LEU A 420 -22.93 3.06 -35.24
CA LEU A 420 -22.57 4.46 -34.96
C LEU A 420 -23.00 4.94 -33.56
N LYS A 421 -24.22 4.56 -33.13
CA LYS A 421 -24.72 4.88 -31.78
C LYS A 421 -23.83 4.34 -30.66
N ASN A 422 -23.30 3.13 -30.83
CA ASN A 422 -22.41 2.50 -29.87
C ASN A 422 -21.03 3.19 -29.85
N ARG A 423 -20.51 3.58 -31.03
CA ARG A 423 -19.28 4.38 -31.14
C ARG A 423 -19.43 5.74 -30.45
N LEU A 424 -20.56 6.44 -30.69
CA LEU A 424 -20.88 7.69 -30.01
C LEU A 424 -20.98 7.50 -28.48
N GLY A 425 -21.65 6.43 -28.03
CA GLY A 425 -21.73 6.11 -26.61
C GLY A 425 -20.35 5.86 -25.96
N LEU A 426 -19.45 5.16 -26.66
CA LEU A 426 -18.07 4.95 -26.20
C LEU A 426 -17.26 6.24 -26.20
N PHE A 427 -17.42 7.09 -27.22
CA PHE A 427 -16.79 8.41 -27.25
C PHE A 427 -17.21 9.24 -26.03
N LEU A 428 -18.51 9.35 -25.76
CA LEU A 428 -19.02 10.10 -24.61
C LEU A 428 -18.57 9.51 -23.27
N LEU A 429 -18.56 8.18 -23.13
CA LEU A 429 -18.03 7.50 -21.95
C LEU A 429 -16.55 7.83 -21.72
N ALA A 430 -15.76 7.84 -22.79
CA ALA A 430 -14.35 8.18 -22.75
C ALA A 430 -14.10 9.67 -22.48
N VAL A 431 -14.92 10.58 -23.01
CA VAL A 431 -14.89 12.01 -22.64
C VAL A 431 -15.12 12.18 -21.15
N PHE A 432 -16.15 11.52 -20.62
CA PHE A 432 -16.46 11.56 -19.19
C PHE A 432 -15.33 10.97 -18.34
N THR A 433 -14.75 9.85 -18.77
CA THR A 433 -13.57 9.25 -18.11
C THR A 433 -12.39 10.22 -18.09
N GLY A 434 -12.17 10.93 -19.20
CA GLY A 434 -11.08 11.90 -19.34
C GLY A 434 -11.18 13.11 -18.40
N GLY A 435 -12.38 13.37 -17.87
CA GLY A 435 -12.70 14.48 -16.98
C GLY A 435 -12.47 14.24 -15.49
N PHE A 436 -12.03 13.04 -15.09
CA PHE A 436 -11.84 12.68 -13.68
C PHE A 436 -10.48 13.11 -13.11
N HIS A 437 -9.41 12.64 -13.74
CA HIS A 437 -8.05 12.84 -13.26
C HIS A 437 -7.04 12.78 -14.41
N GLU A 438 -6.09 13.71 -14.42
CA GLU A 438 -5.13 13.90 -15.51
C GLU A 438 -4.26 12.64 -15.72
N THR A 439 -3.73 12.06 -14.63
CA THR A 439 -2.90 10.86 -14.68
C THR A 439 -3.66 9.63 -15.19
N LEU A 440 -4.95 9.51 -14.87
CA LEU A 440 -5.80 8.44 -15.38
C LEU A 440 -6.05 8.60 -16.88
N SER A 441 -6.29 9.83 -17.34
CA SER A 441 -6.47 10.13 -18.76
C SER A 441 -5.21 9.79 -19.57
N ILE A 442 -4.03 10.18 -19.07
CA ILE A 442 -2.74 9.84 -19.70
C ILE A 442 -2.58 8.32 -19.82
N PHE A 443 -2.87 7.56 -18.74
CA PHE A 443 -2.84 6.11 -18.78
C PHE A 443 -3.76 5.53 -19.87
N GLY A 444 -5.02 5.96 -19.86
CA GLY A 444 -6.03 5.50 -20.81
C GLY A 444 -5.66 5.81 -22.26
N ILE A 445 -5.19 7.02 -22.53
CA ILE A 445 -4.75 7.46 -23.86
C ILE A 445 -3.60 6.57 -24.35
N LEU A 446 -2.58 6.33 -23.55
CA LEU A 446 -1.42 5.53 -23.93
C LEU A 446 -1.81 4.07 -24.25
N PHE A 447 -2.55 3.43 -23.34
CA PHE A 447 -2.93 2.03 -23.52
C PHE A 447 -3.90 1.85 -24.69
N LEU A 448 -4.92 2.70 -24.81
CA LEU A 448 -5.89 2.62 -25.91
C LEU A 448 -5.28 2.99 -27.26
N SER A 449 -4.27 3.87 -27.31
CA SER A 449 -3.53 4.18 -28.54
C SER A 449 -2.74 2.96 -29.01
N LEU A 450 -2.11 2.23 -28.10
CA LEU A 450 -1.45 0.96 -28.43
C LEU A 450 -2.45 -0.09 -28.93
N LEU A 451 -3.63 -0.20 -28.31
CA LEU A 451 -4.69 -1.07 -28.81
C LEU A 451 -5.22 -0.64 -30.18
N ALA A 452 -5.34 0.66 -30.44
CA ALA A 452 -5.74 1.20 -31.75
C ALA A 452 -4.73 0.86 -32.84
N TRP A 453 -3.43 0.96 -32.52
CA TRP A 453 -2.37 0.49 -33.40
C TRP A 453 -2.49 -1.00 -33.72
N LEU A 454 -2.68 -1.85 -32.70
CA LEU A 454 -2.80 -3.29 -32.89
C LEU A 454 -4.03 -3.70 -33.71
N ASP A 455 -5.18 -3.08 -33.44
CA ASP A 455 -6.44 -3.30 -34.17
C ASP A 455 -6.27 -2.89 -35.64
N TRP A 456 -5.79 -1.67 -35.90
CA TRP A 456 -5.50 -1.19 -37.26
C TRP A 456 -4.55 -2.13 -38.02
N ARG A 457 -3.48 -2.59 -37.38
CA ARG A 457 -2.51 -3.52 -37.97
C ARG A 457 -3.18 -4.85 -38.34
N SER A 458 -4.03 -5.38 -37.46
CA SER A 458 -4.77 -6.61 -37.70
C SER A 458 -5.74 -6.47 -38.88
N GLN A 459 -6.54 -5.40 -38.91
CA GLN A 459 -7.47 -5.12 -40.00
C GLN A 459 -6.75 -5.02 -41.35
N ARG A 460 -5.58 -4.34 -41.40
CA ARG A 460 -4.76 -4.21 -42.61
C ARG A 460 -4.28 -5.57 -43.13
N HIS A 461 -3.86 -6.47 -42.24
CA HIS A 461 -3.41 -7.81 -42.64
C HIS A 461 -4.58 -8.70 -43.12
N GLN A 462 -5.76 -8.53 -42.54
CA GLN A 462 -6.96 -9.28 -42.95
C GLN A 462 -7.57 -8.80 -44.28
N GLY A 463 -7.00 -7.74 -44.91
CA GLY A 463 -7.55 -7.16 -46.13
C GLY A 463 -8.93 -6.54 -45.96
N LYS A 464 -9.38 -6.32 -44.71
CA LYS A 464 -10.65 -5.65 -44.42
C LYS A 464 -10.55 -4.20 -44.87
N GLN A 465 -11.68 -3.63 -45.30
CA GLN A 465 -11.75 -2.19 -45.54
C GLN A 465 -11.27 -1.45 -44.28
N LYS A 466 -10.53 -0.36 -44.46
CA LYS A 466 -9.93 0.43 -43.37
C LYS A 466 -11.04 1.08 -42.53
N GLU A 467 -11.67 0.32 -41.66
CA GLU A 467 -12.59 0.85 -40.68
C GLU A 467 -11.80 1.59 -39.60
N PHE A 468 -12.41 2.64 -39.05
CA PHE A 468 -11.81 3.36 -37.94
C PHE A 468 -11.79 2.46 -36.69
N PRO A 469 -10.61 2.19 -36.08
CA PRO A 469 -10.49 1.31 -34.92
C PRO A 469 -11.39 1.74 -33.76
N VAL A 470 -12.02 0.78 -33.06
CA VAL A 470 -12.94 1.10 -31.95
C VAL A 470 -12.21 1.80 -30.80
N SER A 471 -10.99 1.36 -30.49
CA SER A 471 -10.12 1.99 -29.50
C SER A 471 -9.73 3.41 -29.88
N ALA A 472 -9.60 3.75 -31.17
CA ALA A 472 -9.32 5.12 -31.59
C ALA A 472 -10.48 6.07 -31.26
N VAL A 473 -11.73 5.58 -31.30
CA VAL A 473 -12.91 6.37 -30.84
C VAL A 473 -12.78 6.71 -29.34
N ALA A 474 -12.36 5.75 -28.53
CA ALA A 474 -12.14 5.97 -27.10
C ALA A 474 -10.93 6.89 -26.84
N VAL A 475 -9.84 6.79 -27.61
CA VAL A 475 -8.70 7.73 -27.53
C VAL A 475 -9.15 9.15 -27.83
N LEU A 476 -9.92 9.38 -28.90
CA LEU A 476 -10.45 10.71 -29.22
C LEU A 476 -11.34 11.24 -28.09
N GLY A 477 -12.17 10.39 -27.49
CA GLY A 477 -12.98 10.77 -26.33
C GLY A 477 -12.12 11.18 -25.13
N LEU A 478 -11.13 10.37 -24.74
CA LEU A 478 -10.23 10.69 -23.64
C LEU A 478 -9.42 11.97 -23.91
N LEU A 479 -8.92 12.16 -25.14
CA LEU A 479 -8.21 13.38 -25.53
C LEU A 479 -9.09 14.62 -25.40
N MET A 480 -10.35 14.55 -25.82
CA MET A 480 -11.30 15.65 -25.67
C MET A 480 -11.62 15.92 -24.20
N GLY A 481 -11.89 14.89 -23.40
CA GLY A 481 -12.11 15.03 -21.95
C GLY A 481 -10.90 15.64 -21.25
N PHE A 482 -9.70 15.17 -21.58
CA PHE A 482 -8.44 15.69 -21.06
C PHE A 482 -8.18 17.14 -21.49
N LEU A 483 -8.50 17.49 -22.74
CA LEU A 483 -8.40 18.85 -23.23
C LEU A 483 -9.33 19.79 -22.46
N ILE A 484 -10.58 19.39 -22.20
CA ILE A 484 -11.54 20.14 -21.37
C ILE A 484 -10.98 20.39 -19.97
N VAL A 485 -10.31 19.40 -19.38
CA VAL A 485 -9.62 19.55 -18.09
C VAL A 485 -8.49 20.57 -18.20
N ILE A 486 -7.62 20.48 -19.20
CA ILE A 486 -6.46 21.37 -19.37
C ILE A 486 -6.89 22.83 -19.55
N ILE A 487 -7.87 23.09 -20.42
CA ILE A 487 -8.29 24.46 -20.76
C ILE A 487 -9.16 25.12 -19.68
N ALA A 488 -9.48 24.41 -18.61
CA ALA A 488 -10.35 24.91 -17.56
C ALA A 488 -9.73 26.14 -16.85
N PRO A 489 -10.47 27.26 -16.75
CA PRO A 489 -9.96 28.48 -16.14
C PRO A 489 -9.49 28.29 -14.68
N GLY A 490 -10.15 27.40 -13.92
CA GLY A 490 -9.81 27.13 -12.52
C GLY A 490 -8.38 26.63 -12.31
N ASN A 491 -7.78 25.99 -13.33
CA ASN A 491 -6.39 25.56 -13.25
C ASN A 491 -5.43 26.75 -13.10
N THR A 492 -5.78 27.94 -13.59
CA THR A 492 -4.91 29.13 -13.48
C THR A 492 -4.78 29.60 -12.04
N SER A 493 -5.87 29.60 -11.27
CA SER A 493 -5.86 29.88 -9.83
C SER A 493 -4.96 28.92 -9.07
N ARG A 494 -5.10 27.61 -9.34
CA ARG A 494 -4.29 26.57 -8.69
C ARG A 494 -2.81 26.64 -9.10
N MET A 495 -2.53 26.95 -10.36
CA MET A 495 -1.16 27.15 -10.86
C MET A 495 -0.50 28.38 -10.24
N ALA A 496 -1.27 29.43 -9.91
CA ALA A 496 -0.75 30.61 -9.22
C ALA A 496 -0.34 30.29 -7.78
N GLU A 497 -1.09 29.43 -7.09
CA GLU A 497 -0.79 29.03 -5.70
C GLU A 497 0.39 28.05 -5.60
N ILE A 498 0.41 27.00 -6.43
CA ILE A 498 1.51 26.00 -6.42
C ILE A 498 2.78 26.58 -7.05
N GLY A 499 2.62 27.45 -8.03
CA GLY A 499 3.68 27.91 -8.91
C GLY A 499 3.95 26.95 -10.07
N ILE A 500 4.25 27.53 -11.23
CA ILE A 500 4.59 26.79 -12.45
C ILE A 500 5.99 27.18 -12.95
N THR A 501 6.60 26.28 -13.71
CA THR A 501 7.82 26.57 -14.46
C THR A 501 7.69 26.05 -15.89
N PHE A 502 8.02 26.90 -16.85
CA PHE A 502 8.18 26.52 -18.26
C PHE A 502 9.65 26.43 -18.67
N ASP A 503 10.58 26.65 -17.73
CA ASP A 503 12.00 26.48 -18.00
C ASP A 503 12.30 24.98 -18.15
N LEU A 504 12.63 24.56 -19.38
CA LEU A 504 13.00 23.19 -19.71
C LEU A 504 14.14 22.70 -18.83
N LYS A 505 15.13 23.54 -18.50
CA LYS A 505 16.26 23.15 -17.65
C LYS A 505 15.78 22.75 -16.26
N GLU A 506 14.82 23.49 -15.70
CA GLU A 506 14.23 23.17 -14.40
C GLU A 506 13.39 21.90 -14.44
N ILE A 507 12.56 21.75 -15.48
CA ILE A 507 11.75 20.54 -15.69
C ILE A 507 12.66 19.30 -15.79
N PHE A 508 13.72 19.35 -16.60
CA PHE A 508 14.67 18.25 -16.73
C PHE A 508 15.47 17.98 -15.45
N ARG A 509 15.76 19.01 -14.65
CA ARG A 509 16.44 18.87 -13.35
C ARG A 509 15.54 18.21 -12.30
N GLN A 510 14.26 18.57 -12.26
CA GLN A 510 13.32 18.06 -11.26
C GLN A 510 12.76 16.68 -11.59
N THR A 511 12.59 16.37 -12.88
CA THR A 511 11.96 15.12 -13.34
C THR A 511 12.62 13.86 -12.76
N PRO A 512 13.97 13.68 -12.77
CA PRO A 512 14.61 12.51 -12.17
C PRO A 512 14.35 12.38 -10.67
N ASN A 513 14.39 13.49 -9.92
CA ASN A 513 14.14 13.50 -8.47
C ASN A 513 12.69 13.14 -8.17
N LEU A 514 11.74 13.67 -8.95
CA LEU A 514 10.32 13.34 -8.85
C LEU A 514 10.06 11.87 -9.15
N ILE A 515 10.67 11.33 -10.21
CA ILE A 515 10.55 9.90 -10.56
C ILE A 515 11.10 9.04 -9.43
N LEU A 516 12.33 9.34 -8.98
CA LEU A 516 13.00 8.56 -7.94
C LEU A 516 12.23 8.61 -6.62
N SER A 517 11.76 9.79 -6.20
CA SER A 517 10.98 9.93 -4.98
C SER A 517 9.63 9.22 -5.09
N SER A 518 8.94 9.33 -6.23
CA SER A 518 7.67 8.65 -6.48
C SER A 518 7.82 7.13 -6.47
N PHE A 519 8.85 6.58 -7.12
CA PHE A 519 9.14 5.14 -7.07
C PHE A 519 9.57 4.70 -5.67
N ARG A 520 10.35 5.51 -4.95
CA ARG A 520 10.69 5.23 -3.54
C ARG A 520 9.41 5.09 -2.72
N TRP A 521 8.47 6.02 -2.83
CA TRP A 521 7.18 5.95 -2.12
C TRP A 521 6.31 4.76 -2.56
N MET A 522 6.17 4.52 -3.87
CA MET A 522 5.41 3.38 -4.40
C MET A 522 5.98 2.03 -3.97
N LEU A 523 7.31 1.91 -3.84
CA LEU A 523 7.98 0.67 -3.46
C LEU A 523 8.16 0.51 -1.93
N GLY A 524 7.54 1.39 -1.14
CA GLY A 524 7.45 1.26 0.31
C GLY A 524 7.87 2.50 1.12
N GLY A 525 8.35 3.55 0.48
CA GLY A 525 8.82 4.75 1.17
C GLY A 525 10.00 4.47 2.14
N PRO A 526 10.28 5.39 3.06
CA PRO A 526 11.33 5.18 4.07
C PRO A 526 10.95 4.16 5.16
N TYR A 527 9.65 3.87 5.34
CA TYR A 527 9.17 3.08 6.49
C TYR A 527 8.55 1.72 6.13
N GLN A 528 8.14 1.47 4.87
CA GLN A 528 7.60 0.18 4.48
C GLN A 528 8.72 -0.73 3.95
N ASN A 529 9.09 -1.66 4.80
CA ASN A 529 10.11 -2.69 4.61
C ASN A 529 9.76 -3.67 3.48
N GLY A 530 9.93 -3.28 2.21
CA GLY A 530 9.78 -4.16 1.04
C GLY A 530 8.40 -4.83 0.85
N PHE A 531 7.40 -4.47 1.65
CA PHE A 531 6.06 -5.05 1.62
C PHE A 531 5.42 -4.91 0.25
N THR A 532 5.59 -3.77 -0.41
CA THR A 532 5.08 -3.58 -1.77
C THR A 532 5.72 -4.53 -2.77
N LEU A 533 7.03 -4.82 -2.68
CA LEU A 533 7.69 -5.80 -3.54
C LEU A 533 7.12 -7.21 -3.33
N LEU A 534 6.78 -7.57 -2.08
CA LEU A 534 6.10 -8.82 -1.75
C LEU A 534 4.72 -8.89 -2.41
N VAL A 535 3.94 -7.80 -2.36
CA VAL A 535 2.63 -7.69 -3.03
C VAL A 535 2.79 -7.83 -4.54
N LEU A 536 3.75 -7.14 -5.16
CA LEU A 536 4.01 -7.21 -6.59
C LEU A 536 4.40 -8.63 -7.03
N LEU A 537 5.19 -9.34 -6.21
CA LEU A 537 5.51 -10.75 -6.46
C LEU A 537 4.28 -11.64 -6.36
N ALA A 538 3.45 -11.48 -5.33
CA ALA A 538 2.21 -12.25 -5.18
C ALA A 538 1.25 -12.01 -6.36
N VAL A 539 1.10 -10.75 -6.78
CA VAL A 539 0.31 -10.35 -7.93
C VAL A 539 0.85 -10.95 -9.24
N PHE A 540 2.17 -10.94 -9.43
CA PHE A 540 2.82 -11.61 -10.56
C PHE A 540 2.53 -13.12 -10.57
N LEU A 541 2.64 -13.80 -9.43
CA LEU A 541 2.37 -15.23 -9.34
C LEU A 541 0.88 -15.57 -9.53
N LEU A 542 -0.03 -14.72 -9.09
CA LEU A 542 -1.47 -14.83 -9.40
C LEU A 542 -1.73 -14.68 -10.91
N GLY A 543 -1.05 -13.74 -11.56
CA GLY A 543 -1.07 -13.59 -13.03
C GLY A 543 -0.52 -14.83 -13.73
N LEU A 544 0.61 -15.35 -13.27
CA LEU A 544 1.23 -16.57 -13.78
C LEU A 544 0.29 -17.76 -13.68
N GLN A 545 -0.34 -17.93 -12.52
CA GLN A 545 -1.34 -18.95 -12.30
C GLN A 545 -2.57 -18.77 -13.22
N TRP A 546 -3.01 -17.54 -13.45
CA TRP A 546 -4.11 -17.24 -14.35
C TRP A 546 -3.76 -17.62 -15.80
N GLY A 547 -2.58 -17.20 -16.30
CA GLY A 547 -2.10 -17.52 -17.66
C GLY A 547 -1.89 -19.01 -17.90
N LEU A 548 -1.43 -19.75 -16.88
CA LEU A 548 -1.32 -21.21 -16.95
C LEU A 548 -2.68 -21.92 -17.10
N ARG A 549 -3.77 -21.31 -16.60
CA ARG A 549 -5.12 -21.92 -16.60
C ARG A 549 -6.00 -21.49 -17.75
N HIS A 550 -6.00 -20.20 -18.02
CA HIS A 550 -6.97 -19.57 -18.88
C HIS A 550 -6.25 -19.09 -20.14
N ALA A 551 -6.72 -19.52 -21.30
CA ALA A 551 -6.24 -18.98 -22.56
C ALA A 551 -6.87 -17.61 -22.75
N ILE A 552 -6.07 -16.65 -23.21
CA ILE A 552 -6.62 -15.40 -23.73
C ILE A 552 -7.30 -15.77 -25.05
N PRO A 553 -8.60 -15.47 -25.23
CA PRO A 553 -9.25 -15.59 -26.52
C PRO A 553 -8.45 -14.85 -27.59
N SER A 554 -8.36 -15.41 -28.79
CA SER A 554 -7.80 -14.66 -29.91
C SER A 554 -8.79 -13.57 -30.31
N TYR A 555 -8.50 -12.31 -29.97
CA TYR A 555 -9.24 -11.11 -30.43
C TYR A 555 -8.88 -10.75 -31.88
N GLY A 556 -8.57 -11.75 -32.70
CA GLY A 556 -8.10 -11.57 -34.06
C GLY A 556 -6.77 -10.80 -34.19
N PHE A 557 -6.04 -10.53 -33.10
CA PHE A 557 -4.74 -9.86 -33.17
C PHE A 557 -3.71 -10.74 -33.86
N LEU A 558 -2.91 -10.13 -34.72
CA LEU A 558 -1.70 -10.76 -35.23
C LEU A 558 -0.72 -11.02 -34.07
N PRO A 559 0.16 -12.03 -34.19
CA PRO A 559 1.28 -12.19 -33.27
C PRO A 559 2.03 -10.87 -33.08
N LEU A 560 2.36 -10.55 -31.83
CA LEU A 560 3.11 -9.33 -31.50
C LEU A 560 4.52 -9.43 -32.06
N HIS A 561 4.97 -8.39 -32.74
CA HIS A 561 6.36 -8.22 -33.17
C HIS A 561 7.28 -8.13 -31.93
N PRO A 562 8.57 -8.53 -31.99
CA PRO A 562 9.48 -8.41 -30.84
C PRO A 562 9.54 -7.01 -30.20
N LEU A 563 9.47 -5.95 -31.00
CA LEU A 563 9.41 -4.57 -30.50
C LEU A 563 8.09 -4.25 -29.80
N GLU A 564 6.97 -4.78 -30.30
CA GLU A 564 5.66 -4.61 -29.64
C GLU A 564 5.64 -5.36 -28.30
N LYS A 565 6.20 -6.57 -28.25
CA LYS A 565 6.42 -7.33 -27.01
C LYS A 565 7.23 -6.51 -26.00
N LEU A 566 8.35 -5.92 -26.45
CA LEU A 566 9.18 -5.05 -25.63
C LEU A 566 8.40 -3.82 -25.12
N ALA A 567 7.62 -3.18 -26.00
CA ALA A 567 6.79 -2.04 -25.65
C ALA A 567 5.72 -2.41 -24.60
N PHE A 568 5.04 -3.55 -24.75
CA PHE A 568 4.08 -4.05 -23.76
C PHE A 568 4.73 -4.37 -22.41
N PHE A 569 5.94 -4.95 -22.42
CA PHE A 569 6.67 -5.26 -21.20
C PHE A 569 7.06 -4.00 -20.41
N PHE A 570 7.45 -2.93 -21.10
CA PHE A 570 7.79 -1.66 -20.45
C PHE A 570 6.61 -0.69 -20.29
N LEU A 571 5.43 -1.03 -20.82
CA LEU A 571 4.27 -0.15 -20.84
C LEU A 571 3.86 0.35 -19.45
N PRO A 572 3.82 -0.46 -18.37
CA PRO A 572 3.49 0.04 -17.04
C PRO A 572 4.47 1.13 -16.57
N PHE A 573 5.77 0.91 -16.76
CA PHE A 573 6.82 1.86 -16.37
C PHE A 573 6.75 3.14 -17.19
N VAL A 574 6.65 3.04 -18.53
CA VAL A 574 6.51 4.20 -19.42
C VAL A 574 5.26 4.99 -19.09
N SER A 575 4.15 4.32 -18.79
CA SER A 575 2.90 4.98 -18.39
C SER A 575 3.08 5.78 -17.11
N ILE A 576 3.72 5.19 -16.09
CA ILE A 576 4.01 5.87 -14.82
C ILE A 576 4.88 7.12 -15.06
N LEU A 577 5.95 6.99 -15.85
CA LEU A 577 6.83 8.12 -16.18
C LEU A 577 6.05 9.27 -16.84
N LEU A 578 5.17 8.96 -17.79
CA LEU A 578 4.35 9.95 -18.47
C LEU A 578 3.26 10.56 -17.56
N MET A 579 2.75 9.82 -16.58
CA MET A 579 1.82 10.36 -15.57
C MET A 579 2.49 11.34 -14.61
N LEU A 580 3.79 11.19 -14.34
CA LEU A 580 4.54 12.09 -13.46
C LEU A 580 4.99 13.37 -14.17
N LEU A 581 5.12 13.34 -15.50
CA LEU A 581 5.67 14.45 -16.28
C LEU A 581 4.92 15.79 -16.10
N PRO A 582 3.57 15.84 -16.05
CA PRO A 582 2.86 17.10 -15.78
C PRO A 582 3.27 17.77 -14.46
N SER A 583 3.61 17.00 -13.43
CA SER A 583 4.02 17.55 -12.14
C SER A 583 5.43 18.14 -12.14
N ALA A 584 6.28 17.81 -13.12
CA ALA A 584 7.56 18.52 -13.29
C ALA A 584 7.34 19.99 -13.71
N VAL A 585 6.25 20.30 -14.40
CA VAL A 585 5.83 21.70 -14.70
C VAL A 585 5.34 22.40 -13.44
N LEU A 586 4.77 21.65 -12.49
CA LEU A 586 4.32 22.13 -11.17
C LEU A 586 5.46 22.13 -10.13
N ARG A 587 6.67 22.49 -10.56
CA ARG A 587 7.87 22.54 -9.70
C ARG A 587 8.19 21.23 -8.96
N GLY A 588 7.83 20.09 -9.56
CA GLY A 588 8.04 18.76 -8.99
C GLY A 588 7.01 18.38 -7.92
N PHE A 589 5.95 19.17 -7.72
CA PHE A 589 4.89 18.85 -6.77
C PHE A 589 3.98 17.75 -7.33
N PHE A 590 4.06 16.56 -6.73
CA PHE A 590 3.16 15.44 -6.99
C PHE A 590 2.60 14.94 -5.65
N PRO A 591 1.30 15.17 -5.37
CA PRO A 591 0.69 14.75 -4.11
C PRO A 591 0.81 13.23 -3.92
N LEU A 592 1.17 12.79 -2.71
CA LEU A 592 1.29 11.35 -2.40
C LEU A 592 -0.04 10.61 -2.65
N ARG A 593 -1.18 11.25 -2.39
CA ARG A 593 -2.52 10.70 -2.71
C ARG A 593 -2.76 10.41 -4.19
N SER A 594 -2.05 11.08 -5.08
CA SER A 594 -2.16 10.86 -6.53
C SER A 594 -1.33 9.65 -6.99
N LEU A 595 -0.41 9.13 -6.16
CA LEU A 595 0.41 7.95 -6.49
C LEU A 595 -0.42 6.67 -6.54
N PHE A 596 -1.66 6.68 -6.01
CA PHE A 596 -2.58 5.56 -6.11
C PHE A 596 -2.82 5.10 -7.57
N ILE A 597 -2.88 6.02 -8.53
CA ILE A 597 -3.10 5.69 -9.95
C ILE A 597 -1.86 4.98 -10.53
N PRO A 598 -0.64 5.56 -10.48
CA PRO A 598 0.60 4.84 -10.80
C PRO A 598 0.75 3.48 -10.10
N GLN A 599 0.42 3.41 -8.81
CA GLN A 599 0.47 2.17 -8.03
C GLN A 599 -0.49 1.11 -8.58
N THR A 600 -1.71 1.50 -8.94
CA THR A 600 -2.68 0.62 -9.59
C THR A 600 -2.16 0.12 -10.94
N VAL A 601 -1.53 0.98 -11.73
CA VAL A 601 -0.92 0.62 -13.02
C VAL A 601 0.23 -0.37 -12.83
N LEU A 602 1.05 -0.18 -11.79
CA LEU A 602 2.12 -1.11 -11.43
C LEU A 602 1.57 -2.49 -11.04
N ILE A 603 0.52 -2.54 -10.21
CA ILE A 603 -0.14 -3.77 -9.78
C ILE A 603 -0.76 -4.50 -10.98
N LEU A 604 -1.55 -3.82 -11.81
CA LEU A 604 -2.17 -4.42 -13.00
C LEU A 604 -1.12 -4.83 -14.04
N GLY A 605 -0.05 -4.05 -14.19
CA GLY A 605 1.09 -4.36 -15.07
C GLY A 605 1.81 -5.63 -14.64
N MET A 606 2.11 -5.78 -13.34
CA MET A 606 2.73 -7.00 -12.80
C MET A 606 1.82 -8.21 -12.94
N PHE A 607 0.50 -8.04 -12.77
CA PHE A 607 -0.47 -9.10 -13.03
C PHE A 607 -0.46 -9.51 -14.52
N GLY A 608 -0.45 -8.54 -15.43
CA GLY A 608 -0.35 -8.77 -16.88
C GLY A 608 0.94 -9.48 -17.29
N HIS A 609 2.08 -9.09 -16.72
CA HIS A 609 3.36 -9.78 -16.92
C HIS A 609 3.31 -11.22 -16.42
N GLY A 610 2.67 -11.46 -15.28
CA GLY A 610 2.38 -12.81 -14.79
C GLY A 610 1.60 -13.62 -15.82
N ILE A 611 0.47 -13.09 -16.32
CA ILE A 611 -0.35 -13.78 -17.33
C ILE A 611 0.47 -14.15 -18.55
N TRP A 612 1.29 -13.23 -19.05
CA TRP A 612 2.12 -13.47 -20.22
C TRP A 612 3.14 -14.58 -19.97
N ALA A 613 3.87 -14.53 -18.83
CA ALA A 613 4.77 -15.60 -18.44
C ALA A 613 4.04 -16.94 -18.29
N GLY A 614 2.83 -16.95 -17.73
CA GLY A 614 2.04 -18.16 -17.51
C GLY A 614 1.56 -18.79 -18.81
N THR A 615 1.14 -17.95 -19.76
CA THR A 615 0.77 -18.37 -21.11
C THR A 615 1.97 -19.00 -21.83
N TRP A 616 3.13 -18.34 -21.76
CA TRP A 616 4.36 -18.85 -22.35
C TRP A 616 4.79 -20.19 -21.74
N LEU A 617 4.79 -20.33 -20.41
CA LEU A 617 5.13 -21.60 -19.75
C LEU A 617 4.14 -22.72 -20.09
N ARG A 618 2.85 -22.39 -20.26
CA ARG A 618 1.84 -23.35 -20.72
C ARG A 618 2.14 -23.84 -22.14
N GLU A 619 2.51 -22.94 -23.05
CA GLU A 619 2.91 -23.30 -24.43
C GLU A 619 4.15 -24.21 -24.45
N GLN A 620 5.05 -24.08 -23.48
CA GLN A 620 6.18 -25.00 -23.28
C GLN A 620 5.80 -26.33 -22.60
N ASN A 621 4.51 -26.59 -22.35
CA ASN A 621 3.99 -27.77 -21.65
C ASN A 621 4.57 -27.97 -20.22
N LEU A 622 4.98 -26.89 -19.54
CA LEU A 622 5.51 -26.96 -18.18
C LEU A 622 4.39 -27.06 -17.14
N LYS A 623 4.43 -28.12 -16.32
CA LYS A 623 3.41 -28.40 -15.28
C LYS A 623 3.68 -27.65 -13.97
N LEU A 624 3.77 -26.32 -14.02
CA LEU A 624 4.10 -25.47 -12.87
C LEU A 624 2.89 -24.97 -12.08
N LEU A 625 1.68 -25.41 -12.41
CA LEU A 625 0.47 -24.82 -11.81
C LEU A 625 0.37 -25.02 -10.30
N ALA A 626 0.62 -26.24 -9.81
CA ALA A 626 0.59 -26.56 -8.39
C ALA A 626 1.64 -25.78 -7.57
N PRO A 627 2.94 -25.78 -7.93
CA PRO A 627 3.94 -25.03 -7.15
C PRO A 627 3.67 -23.52 -7.15
N VAL A 628 3.26 -22.94 -8.29
CA VAL A 628 2.90 -21.51 -8.35
C VAL A 628 1.71 -21.20 -7.44
N ALA A 629 0.67 -22.03 -7.46
CA ALA A 629 -0.50 -21.86 -6.60
C ALA A 629 -0.14 -21.94 -5.11
N ILE A 630 0.74 -22.87 -4.71
CA ILE A 630 1.21 -23.00 -3.32
C ILE A 630 1.98 -21.75 -2.89
N VAL A 631 2.94 -21.29 -3.71
CA VAL A 631 3.74 -20.10 -3.39
C VAL A 631 2.86 -18.86 -3.33
N ALA A 632 1.97 -18.65 -4.30
CA ALA A 632 1.03 -17.53 -4.29
C ALA A 632 0.16 -17.54 -3.02
N THR A 633 -0.37 -18.71 -2.64
CA THR A 633 -1.17 -18.86 -1.42
C THR A 633 -0.36 -18.52 -0.17
N ALA A 634 0.86 -19.03 -0.06
CA ALA A 634 1.74 -18.77 1.07
C ALA A 634 2.08 -17.28 1.18
N LEU A 635 2.38 -16.62 0.04
CA LEU A 635 2.62 -15.18 0.01
C LEU A 635 1.40 -14.37 0.42
N ILE A 636 0.19 -14.72 -0.05
CA ILE A 636 -1.05 -14.02 0.34
C ILE A 636 -1.30 -14.14 1.84
N LEU A 637 -1.14 -15.34 2.41
CA LEU A 637 -1.29 -15.55 3.86
C LEU A 637 -0.25 -14.74 4.64
N TRP A 638 0.98 -14.72 4.16
CA TRP A 638 2.06 -13.99 4.81
C TRP A 638 1.88 -12.47 4.69
N MET A 639 1.44 -11.97 3.54
CA MET A 639 1.05 -10.57 3.37
C MET A 639 -0.07 -10.19 4.34
N GLY A 640 -1.10 -11.03 4.45
CA GLY A 640 -2.22 -10.79 5.36
C GLY A 640 -1.79 -10.75 6.82
N TRP A 641 -0.80 -11.55 7.18
CA TRP A 641 -0.18 -11.48 8.49
C TRP A 641 0.60 -10.16 8.70
N LEU A 642 1.43 -9.76 7.74
CA LEU A 642 2.26 -8.56 7.84
C LEU A 642 1.44 -7.26 7.88
N ILE A 643 0.31 -7.21 7.15
CA ILE A 643 -0.53 -6.02 7.08
C ILE A 643 -1.47 -5.88 8.28
N PHE A 644 -1.76 -6.97 9.01
CA PHE A 644 -2.73 -6.96 10.11
C PHE A 644 -2.41 -5.94 11.22
N PRO A 645 -1.16 -5.83 11.73
CA PRO A 645 -0.83 -4.79 12.72
C PRO A 645 -1.02 -3.37 12.19
N ALA A 646 -0.66 -3.12 10.93
CA ALA A 646 -0.82 -1.82 10.30
C ALA A 646 -2.31 -1.43 10.16
N VAL A 647 -3.16 -2.37 9.71
CA VAL A 647 -4.61 -2.16 9.63
C VAL A 647 -5.22 -1.95 11.01
N SER A 648 -4.78 -2.70 12.02
CA SER A 648 -5.28 -2.53 13.39
C SER A 648 -4.89 -1.17 13.98
N ARG A 649 -3.66 -0.70 13.76
CA ARG A 649 -3.20 0.64 14.19
C ARG A 649 -4.00 1.71 13.48
N PHE A 650 -4.12 1.61 12.16
CA PHE A 650 -4.85 2.55 11.33
C PHE A 650 -6.34 2.64 11.72
N HIS A 651 -6.98 1.52 12.05
CA HIS A 651 -8.34 1.49 12.59
C HIS A 651 -8.47 2.26 13.91
N GLN A 652 -7.52 2.11 14.84
CA GLN A 652 -7.55 2.86 16.10
C GLN A 652 -7.34 4.34 15.87
N GLU A 653 -6.40 4.72 15.00
CA GLU A 653 -6.14 6.12 14.67
C GLU A 653 -7.36 6.80 14.04
N MET A 654 -8.00 6.16 13.05
CA MET A 654 -9.23 6.68 12.44
C MET A 654 -10.38 6.79 13.46
N LYS A 655 -10.52 5.81 14.36
CA LYS A 655 -11.53 5.85 15.42
C LYS A 655 -11.30 7.01 16.40
N LEU A 656 -10.04 7.25 16.79
CA LEU A 656 -9.69 8.35 17.69
C LEU A 656 -9.89 9.70 17.00
N HIS A 657 -9.46 9.82 15.74
CA HIS A 657 -9.71 11.01 14.92
C HIS A 657 -11.21 11.33 14.83
N ALA A 658 -12.05 10.34 14.54
CA ALA A 658 -13.49 10.52 14.48
C ALA A 658 -14.06 11.07 15.80
N ALA A 659 -13.60 10.56 16.94
CA ALA A 659 -14.05 11.04 18.25
C ALA A 659 -13.62 12.48 18.52
N GLU A 660 -12.40 12.88 18.12
CA GLU A 660 -11.93 14.26 18.24
C GLU A 660 -12.72 15.20 17.32
N TRP A 661 -12.97 14.78 16.08
CA TRP A 661 -13.78 15.50 15.12
C TRP A 661 -15.20 15.71 15.65
N ASP A 662 -15.85 14.63 16.13
CA ASP A 662 -17.23 14.69 16.66
C ASP A 662 -17.30 15.64 17.86
N THR A 663 -16.31 15.60 18.75
CA THR A 663 -16.21 16.50 19.91
C THR A 663 -16.04 17.96 19.48
N ARG A 664 -15.13 18.22 18.54
CA ARG A 664 -14.87 19.57 18.03
C ARG A 664 -16.08 20.14 17.29
N ALA A 665 -16.70 19.36 16.41
CA ALA A 665 -17.89 19.77 15.67
C ALA A 665 -19.06 20.12 16.60
N ALA A 666 -19.28 19.31 17.64
CA ALA A 666 -20.28 19.59 18.66
C ALA A 666 -19.96 20.89 19.43
N PHE A 667 -18.70 21.11 19.79
CA PHE A 667 -18.27 22.32 20.49
C PHE A 667 -18.44 23.59 19.65
N ILE A 668 -18.07 23.56 18.36
CA ILE A 668 -18.28 24.68 17.42
C ILE A 668 -19.78 24.98 17.27
N THR A 669 -20.60 23.93 17.11
CA THR A 669 -22.06 24.07 16.97
C THR A 669 -22.69 24.64 18.25
N GLN A 670 -22.22 24.21 19.43
CA GLN A 670 -22.67 24.74 20.71
C GLN A 670 -22.29 26.23 20.87
N ALA A 671 -21.07 26.61 20.48
CA ALA A 671 -20.64 28.01 20.51
C ALA A 671 -21.51 28.89 19.58
N HIS A 672 -21.77 28.44 18.35
CA HIS A 672 -22.63 29.14 17.41
C HIS A 672 -24.08 29.27 17.93
N THR A 673 -24.66 28.20 18.47
CA THR A 673 -26.01 28.24 19.05
C THR A 673 -26.10 29.10 20.32
N ALA A 674 -24.99 29.24 21.06
CA ALA A 674 -24.88 30.17 22.19
C ALA A 674 -24.69 31.64 21.77
N GLY A 675 -24.65 31.94 20.47
CA GLY A 675 -24.47 33.29 19.95
C GLY A 675 -23.05 33.83 20.10
N GLN A 676 -22.06 32.96 20.24
CA GLN A 676 -20.64 33.36 20.24
C GLN A 676 -20.22 33.69 18.81
N ASN A 677 -19.38 34.72 18.66
CA ASN A 677 -18.83 35.11 17.34
C ASN A 677 -17.56 34.32 17.00
N THR A 678 -16.82 33.87 18.02
CA THR A 678 -15.55 33.16 17.87
C THR A 678 -15.50 31.97 18.82
N VAL A 679 -14.93 30.86 18.37
CA VAL A 679 -14.64 29.67 19.18
C VAL A 679 -13.18 29.25 18.97
N LEU A 680 -12.48 29.03 20.08
CA LEU A 680 -11.12 28.49 20.09
C LEU A 680 -11.19 26.97 20.24
N VAL A 681 -10.68 26.22 19.27
CA VAL A 681 -10.75 24.76 19.26
C VAL A 681 -9.37 24.12 19.43
N PRO A 682 -9.27 22.99 20.15
CA PRO A 682 -8.00 22.29 20.31
C PRO A 682 -7.57 21.61 19.00
N PRO A 683 -6.27 21.49 18.68
CA PRO A 683 -5.76 20.77 17.50
C PRO A 683 -6.09 19.28 17.54
N TYR A 684 -6.16 18.66 16.35
CA TYR A 684 -6.33 17.22 16.23
C TYR A 684 -5.03 16.53 16.62
N ARG A 685 -5.14 15.44 17.39
CA ARG A 685 -3.98 14.64 17.81
C ARG A 685 -3.82 13.43 16.92
N TYR A 686 -4.92 12.94 16.34
CA TYR A 686 -4.92 11.77 15.49
C TYR A 686 -5.34 12.12 14.06
N ILE A 687 -4.65 11.46 13.12
CA ILE A 687 -4.71 11.60 11.66
C ILE A 687 -5.56 12.76 11.16
N ALA A 688 -4.88 13.89 11.00
CA ALA A 688 -5.20 14.85 9.97
C ALA A 688 -3.87 15.41 9.46
N GLU A 689 -3.46 15.07 8.24
CA GLU A 689 -2.27 15.69 7.61
C GLU A 689 -2.44 17.21 7.43
N VAL A 690 -3.67 17.70 7.57
CA VAL A 690 -4.06 19.11 7.47
C VAL A 690 -5.11 19.37 8.54
N ASP A 691 -4.83 20.31 9.43
CA ASP A 691 -5.78 20.86 10.42
C ASP A 691 -5.82 22.40 10.28
N LEU A 692 -6.69 23.04 11.06
CA LEU A 692 -6.74 24.49 11.22
C LEU A 692 -5.33 25.05 11.48
N GLN A 693 -5.04 26.17 10.82
CA GLN A 693 -3.77 26.87 10.97
C GLN A 693 -3.93 28.08 11.91
N PRO A 694 -2.84 28.60 12.50
CA PRO A 694 -2.90 29.82 13.30
C PRO A 694 -3.40 31.04 12.52
N ASP A 695 -3.11 31.10 11.21
CA ASP A 695 -3.59 32.17 10.33
C ASP A 695 -5.09 32.02 10.03
N PRO A 696 -5.95 32.96 10.48
CA PRO A 696 -7.39 32.90 10.20
C PRO A 696 -7.72 33.01 8.70
N GLU A 697 -6.83 33.60 7.89
CA GLU A 697 -7.02 33.74 6.43
C GLU A 697 -6.61 32.48 5.65
N ASN A 698 -6.09 31.46 6.35
CA ASN A 698 -5.84 30.17 5.73
C ASN A 698 -7.13 29.63 5.07
N TRP A 699 -6.99 29.08 3.86
CA TRP A 699 -8.13 28.64 3.06
C TRP A 699 -9.04 27.65 3.81
N LEU A 700 -8.46 26.73 4.59
CA LEU A 700 -9.21 25.72 5.34
C LEU A 700 -9.99 26.36 6.48
N ASN A 701 -9.35 27.28 7.21
CA ASN A 701 -9.99 28.03 8.29
C ASN A 701 -11.23 28.77 7.75
N ARG A 702 -11.10 29.48 6.63
CA ARG A 702 -12.22 30.18 5.99
C ARG A 702 -13.34 29.24 5.57
N CYS A 703 -13.02 28.09 4.98
CA CYS A 703 -14.05 27.11 4.62
C CYS A 703 -14.79 26.55 5.83
N ILE A 704 -14.09 26.23 6.92
CA ILE A 704 -14.71 25.76 8.16
C ILE A 704 -15.56 26.87 8.80
N GLN A 705 -15.08 28.11 8.80
CA GLN A 705 -15.81 29.27 9.33
C GLN A 705 -17.12 29.50 8.58
N THR A 706 -17.08 29.51 7.25
CA THR A 706 -18.28 29.64 6.41
C THR A 706 -19.23 28.47 6.62
N TYR A 707 -18.70 27.26 6.79
CA TYR A 707 -19.51 26.06 6.99
C TYR A 707 -20.32 26.09 8.28
N TYR A 708 -19.67 26.44 9.40
CA TYR A 708 -20.33 26.49 10.70
C TYR A 708 -21.02 27.84 11.00
N GLY A 709 -20.74 28.89 10.24
CA GLY A 709 -21.30 30.23 10.46
C GLY A 709 -20.70 30.98 11.65
N ILE A 710 -19.52 30.58 12.14
CA ILE A 710 -18.82 31.18 13.30
C ILE A 710 -17.31 31.24 13.02
N THR A 711 -16.62 32.25 13.58
CA THR A 711 -15.15 32.28 13.50
C THR A 711 -14.55 31.16 14.34
N VAL A 712 -13.87 30.21 13.70
CA VAL A 712 -13.16 29.10 14.35
C VAL A 712 -11.67 29.39 14.26
N GLN A 713 -11.00 29.39 15.40
CA GLN A 713 -9.55 29.59 15.53
C GLN A 713 -8.94 28.44 16.32
N LEU A 714 -7.68 28.13 16.03
CA LEU A 714 -6.94 27.14 16.81
C LEU A 714 -6.56 27.74 18.16
N GLU A 715 -6.81 27.01 19.25
CA GLU A 715 -6.32 27.36 20.58
C GLU A 715 -4.79 27.38 20.55
N SER A 716 -4.18 28.54 20.80
CA SER A 716 -2.72 28.64 20.82
C SER A 716 -2.18 27.90 22.05
N ILE A 717 -1.15 27.08 21.86
CA ILE A 717 -0.52 26.29 22.93
C ILE A 717 0.12 27.20 24.02
N GLU A 718 0.19 28.51 23.78
CA GLU A 718 0.87 29.48 24.64
C GLU A 718 -0.02 30.18 25.68
N GLN A 719 -1.33 29.91 25.74
CA GLN A 719 -2.22 30.53 26.72
C GLN A 719 -2.98 29.50 27.57
N PRO A 720 -2.50 29.19 28.79
CA PRO A 720 -3.32 28.56 29.84
C PRO A 720 -4.29 29.54 30.50
#